data_AF-A0A4Z1CD72-F1
#
_entry.id   AF-A0A4Z1CD72-F1
#
_cell.length_a   1.000
_cell.length_b   1.000
_cell.length_c   1.000
_cell.angle_alpha   90.00
_cell.angle_beta   90.00
_cell.angle_gamma   90.00
#
_symmetry.space_group_name_H-M   'P 1'
#
loop_
_entity.id
_entity.type
_entity.pdbx_description
1 polymer ?
#
loop_
_entity_poly.entity_id
_entity_poly.type
_entity_poly.pdbx_seq_one_letter_code
_entity_poly.pdbx_strand_id
1 'polypeptide(L)'
;MSVRTSTIRRSATLLALALAGAALTAPTAAQGGTTAVAEAFAPQLVTVDTPTRADKTRLQSLGLDLTEHAGHDYVEVVLHTLADRDALRAAGFTWDVRIADLLRREAEINRLDDLFAATRIRTALPSGRDAYRSLADYNAEMTSMAADNPGLVRLLTLPEKTLDGRTVLGVEIAKDVASRDGRPTFAMFGVHHAREWPSGEHAMEFAVDLVKGARAGDPRITSLLDRGRMVVVPVVNPDGFHLSFTDGQLVDLRELDGGGTATILGTPGNAYKRKNCRVVDGQDTPDGTCAAFSLTSPGGYLLGTDLNRNYGGLWGGPGASDLFADPTYRGAAPFSEPETRNVRELISTRQVTMMISNHTFSNLVLRPNGVNPTTIGPDGLPVGDAPDEEAMKELGARMTAQNGYANIHGWELYDTTGTTEDWSYNATGGYGYTFEIGPDEFHPPFAQVVDEYLGAGAYAGKGNREAYLVAFEEAVSRASHAVISGKAPSGATLRLRKEFSTPTWSAENDFTDSLETTMVTSGRTFAWDVNQSTRPAVQSRLVKLLEEEPTRSETFTGTAAPTSSVDHELVVTESDQEILQVDLDWPTPDDLDLEVYRKEADGSLTEVGGSGNFVGEKERATINAPTPGTYVLRVVNFASVSPTYTLTASLYDATEQTTAPLVEAWTLTCEKEGQVLQTVPVVVDRGQQVRVDLKECSRRWNG
;
A
#
# COMPACT_ATOMS: atom_id res chain seq x y z
N MET A 1 3.29 -67.74 29.88
CA MET A 1 4.54 -68.47 30.19
C MET A 1 5.35 -67.65 31.19
N SER A 2 5.81 -68.35 32.24
CA SER A 2 6.64 -67.95 33.39
C SER A 2 7.84 -67.00 33.07
N VAL A 3 8.06 -65.90 33.79
CA VAL A 3 8.89 -65.70 35.04
C VAL A 3 10.40 -65.48 34.83
N ARG A 4 10.92 -64.32 35.31
CA ARG A 4 12.12 -64.07 36.19
C ARG A 4 12.57 -62.59 36.08
N THR A 5 12.38 -61.70 37.07
CA THR A 5 13.12 -61.42 38.34
C THR A 5 14.55 -60.85 38.20
N SER A 6 14.77 -59.61 38.66
CA SER A 6 15.66 -59.21 39.80
C SER A 6 15.88 -57.68 39.81
N THR A 7 15.29 -56.87 40.70
CA THR A 7 15.84 -56.36 42.00
C THR A 7 17.29 -55.90 42.00
N ILE A 8 17.53 -54.64 42.43
CA ILE A 8 18.44 -54.25 43.53
C ILE A 8 17.96 -52.91 44.13
N ARG A 9 17.90 -52.88 45.47
CA ARG A 9 17.64 -51.74 46.38
C ARG A 9 18.96 -51.12 46.85
N ARG A 10 18.89 -49.88 47.38
CA ARG A 10 19.44 -49.36 48.67
C ARG A 10 19.64 -47.84 48.53
N SER A 11 19.44 -46.93 49.49
CA SER A 11 18.83 -46.88 50.83
C SER A 11 18.92 -45.41 51.33
N ALA A 12 17.85 -44.89 51.95
CA ALA A 12 17.74 -44.11 53.19
C ALA A 12 18.80 -43.03 53.56
N THR A 13 18.49 -41.88 54.18
CA THR A 13 17.80 -41.72 55.48
C THR A 13 17.53 -40.23 55.81
N LEU A 14 16.50 -40.01 56.63
CA LEU A 14 16.05 -38.79 57.30
C LEU A 14 17.11 -38.00 58.08
N LEU A 15 16.86 -36.70 58.27
CA LEU A 15 16.96 -36.08 59.60
C LEU A 15 15.95 -34.94 59.78
N ALA A 16 15.07 -35.09 60.76
CA ALA A 16 14.20 -34.06 61.31
C ALA A 16 14.76 -33.62 62.67
N LEU A 17 14.74 -32.32 62.97
CA LEU A 17 14.87 -31.80 64.33
C LEU A 17 13.71 -30.85 64.60
N ALA A 18 12.93 -31.19 65.63
CA ALA A 18 11.89 -30.36 66.21
C ALA A 18 12.45 -29.64 67.45
N LEU A 19 12.03 -28.39 67.67
CA LEU A 19 12.06 -27.73 68.97
C LEU A 19 10.83 -26.84 69.10
N ALA A 20 10.01 -27.16 70.09
CA ALA A 20 8.81 -26.45 70.49
C ALA A 20 9.15 -25.31 71.47
N GLY A 21 8.37 -24.21 71.44
CA GLY A 21 8.47 -23.17 72.46
C GLY A 21 7.52 -21.99 72.29
N ALA A 22 6.40 -22.06 73.00
CA ALA A 22 5.57 -20.97 73.53
C ALA A 22 4.77 -20.06 72.57
N ALA A 23 3.44 -20.17 72.71
CA ALA A 23 2.44 -19.26 72.22
C ALA A 23 2.47 -17.90 72.95
N LEU A 24 2.36 -16.82 72.18
CA LEU A 24 1.84 -15.53 72.63
C LEU A 24 0.84 -15.06 71.57
N THR A 25 -0.43 -15.15 71.91
CA THR A 25 -1.55 -14.60 71.15
C THR A 25 -1.50 -13.07 71.19
N ALA A 26 -1.37 -12.44 70.02
CA ALA A 26 -1.66 -11.02 69.83
C ALA A 26 -2.73 -10.90 68.71
N PRO A 27 -3.68 -9.97 68.83
CA PRO A 27 -4.92 -9.98 68.07
C PRO A 27 -4.67 -9.66 66.59
N THR A 28 -5.44 -10.36 65.76
CA THR A 28 -5.67 -10.06 64.34
C THR A 28 -6.13 -8.62 64.15
N ALA A 29 -5.26 -7.77 63.61
CA ALA A 29 -5.70 -6.63 62.82
C ALA A 29 -5.89 -7.15 61.39
N ALA A 30 -7.14 -7.38 61.02
CA ALA A 30 -7.52 -7.56 59.62
C ALA A 30 -7.15 -6.27 58.88
N GLN A 31 -5.98 -6.24 58.24
CA GLN A 31 -5.77 -5.32 57.13
C GLN A 31 -6.62 -5.87 55.99
N GLY A 32 -7.79 -5.25 55.79
CA GLY A 32 -8.50 -5.28 54.52
C GLY A 32 -7.62 -4.61 53.48
N GLY A 33 -6.57 -5.30 53.04
CA GLY A 33 -5.91 -5.00 51.79
C GLY A 33 -6.79 -5.58 50.71
N THR A 34 -7.62 -4.74 50.10
CA THR A 34 -8.04 -4.98 48.73
C THR A 34 -6.76 -5.06 47.90
N THR A 35 -6.28 -6.28 47.63
CA THR A 35 -5.32 -6.48 46.54
C THR A 35 -6.04 -6.01 45.29
N ALA A 36 -5.76 -4.78 44.86
CA ALA A 36 -6.12 -4.34 43.53
C ALA A 36 -5.53 -5.39 42.59
N VAL A 37 -6.41 -6.15 41.93
CA VAL A 37 -6.00 -6.98 40.80
C VAL A 37 -5.34 -5.99 39.84
N ALA A 38 -4.05 -6.18 39.53
CA ALA A 38 -3.38 -5.32 38.57
C ALA A 38 -4.22 -5.34 37.29
N GLU A 39 -4.74 -4.17 36.92
CA GLU A 39 -5.59 -4.01 35.74
C GLU A 39 -4.80 -4.56 34.54
N ALA A 40 -5.37 -5.55 33.85
CA ALA A 40 -4.74 -6.11 32.66
C ALA A 40 -4.57 -5.00 31.63
N PHE A 41 -3.42 -4.94 30.96
CA PHE A 41 -3.17 -3.90 29.97
C PHE A 41 -4.12 -4.06 28.78
N ALA A 42 -4.89 -3.01 28.49
CA ALA A 42 -5.72 -2.92 27.31
C ALA A 42 -4.85 -2.51 26.12
N PRO A 43 -4.94 -3.20 24.96
CA PRO A 43 -4.29 -2.77 23.74
C PRO A 43 -4.73 -1.36 23.33
N GLN A 44 -3.79 -0.56 22.83
CA GLN A 44 -4.00 0.86 22.55
C GLN A 44 -3.53 1.21 21.15
N LEU A 45 -4.19 2.18 20.52
CA LEU A 45 -3.63 2.90 19.38
C LEU A 45 -3.06 4.23 19.89
N VAL A 46 -1.78 4.47 19.63
CA VAL A 46 -1.07 5.69 20.05
C VAL A 46 -0.48 6.41 18.86
N THR A 47 -0.43 7.73 18.92
CA THR A 47 0.23 8.59 17.95
C THR A 47 1.61 8.95 18.51
N VAL A 48 2.67 8.35 17.96
CA VAL A 48 4.05 8.54 18.44
C VAL A 48 4.69 9.71 17.72
N ASP A 49 5.27 10.63 18.48
CA ASP A 49 5.98 11.78 17.92
C ASP A 49 7.28 11.31 17.24
N THR A 50 7.34 11.48 15.93
CA THR A 50 8.52 11.22 15.08
C THR A 50 8.88 12.48 14.31
N PRO A 51 9.45 13.49 14.99
CA PRO A 51 9.79 14.77 14.41
C PRO A 51 10.95 14.71 13.41
N THR A 52 11.58 13.56 13.14
CA THR A 52 12.59 13.42 12.08
C THR A 52 12.40 12.11 11.32
N ARG A 53 12.88 11.98 10.07
CA ARG A 53 13.03 10.67 9.40
C ARG A 53 13.95 9.75 10.20
N ALA A 54 14.95 10.30 10.88
CA ALA A 54 15.78 9.54 11.81
C ALA A 54 14.96 8.97 12.98
N ASP A 55 13.97 9.72 13.49
CA ASP A 55 13.04 9.24 14.52
C ASP A 55 12.10 8.16 13.97
N LYS A 56 11.58 8.31 12.74
CA LYS A 56 10.80 7.26 12.08
C LYS A 56 11.59 5.98 11.90
N THR A 57 12.83 6.09 11.42
CA THR A 57 13.76 4.95 11.28
C THR A 57 14.06 4.32 12.64
N ARG A 58 14.28 5.14 13.69
CA ARG A 58 14.48 4.65 15.05
C ARG A 58 13.24 3.94 15.59
N LEU A 59 12.05 4.47 15.37
CA LEU A 59 10.78 3.87 15.77
C LEU A 59 10.54 2.54 15.05
N GLN A 60 10.76 2.49 13.73
CA GLN A 60 10.70 1.27 12.92
C GLN A 60 11.66 0.19 13.47
N SER A 61 12.85 0.59 13.94
CA SER A 61 13.84 -0.35 14.51
C SER A 61 13.42 -0.97 15.84
N LEU A 62 12.38 -0.46 16.50
CA LEU A 62 11.87 -1.05 17.75
C LEU A 62 11.08 -2.34 17.52
N GLY A 63 10.69 -2.62 16.27
CA GLY A 63 9.85 -3.77 15.96
C GLY A 63 8.53 -3.71 16.74
N LEU A 64 7.83 -2.58 16.63
CA LEU A 64 6.46 -2.37 17.13
C LEU A 64 5.46 -2.39 15.96
N ASP A 65 4.16 -2.58 16.24
CA ASP A 65 3.10 -2.59 15.21
C ASP A 65 2.77 -1.18 14.72
N LEU A 66 3.61 -0.66 13.83
CA LEU A 66 3.38 0.60 13.14
C LEU A 66 2.21 0.46 12.15
N THR A 67 1.36 1.47 12.11
CA THR A 67 0.27 1.58 11.14
C THR A 67 0.70 2.42 9.94
N GLU A 68 -0.10 2.36 8.88
CA GLU A 68 -0.02 3.24 7.71
C GLU A 68 -0.32 4.71 8.02
N HIS A 69 -0.95 5.00 9.16
CA HIS A 69 -1.24 6.36 9.56
C HIS A 69 0.01 7.02 10.13
N ALA A 70 0.69 7.73 9.25
CA ALA A 70 1.84 8.56 9.56
C ALA A 70 1.66 9.94 8.92
N GLY A 71 2.23 10.94 9.55
CA GLY A 71 2.26 12.30 9.01
C GLY A 71 3.66 12.87 9.04
N HIS A 72 3.76 14.19 8.86
CA HIS A 72 5.00 14.93 8.87
C HIS A 72 5.79 14.87 10.19
N ASP A 73 5.20 14.45 11.30
CA ASP A 73 5.88 14.48 12.60
C ASP A 73 5.41 13.35 13.51
N TYR A 74 4.68 12.37 12.97
CA TYR A 74 4.18 11.25 13.76
C TYR A 74 4.07 9.94 12.96
N VAL A 75 4.02 8.83 13.71
CA VAL A 75 3.58 7.52 13.24
C VAL A 75 2.66 6.91 14.29
N GLU A 76 1.50 6.41 13.88
CA GLU A 76 0.63 5.70 14.81
C GLU A 76 1.07 4.24 15.00
N VAL A 77 1.03 3.77 16.24
CA VAL A 77 1.50 2.46 16.67
C VAL A 77 0.42 1.77 17.49
N VAL A 78 0.14 0.51 17.18
CA VAL A 78 -0.67 -0.36 18.03
C VAL A 78 0.22 -0.97 19.13
N LEU A 79 -0.10 -0.65 20.37
CA LEU A 79 0.54 -1.24 21.55
C LEU A 79 -0.31 -2.41 22.01
N HIS A 80 0.18 -3.64 21.81
CA HIS A 80 -0.52 -4.86 22.20
C HIS A 80 -0.27 -5.22 23.66
N THR A 81 0.88 -4.82 24.21
CA THR A 81 1.33 -5.21 25.55
C THR A 81 1.99 -4.06 26.32
N LEU A 82 2.18 -4.26 27.64
CA LEU A 82 2.98 -3.36 28.47
C LEU A 82 4.43 -3.22 27.97
N ALA A 83 4.98 -4.30 27.40
CA ALA A 83 6.35 -4.30 26.89
C ALA A 83 6.51 -3.34 25.71
N ASP A 84 5.51 -3.24 24.85
CA ASP A 84 5.51 -2.33 23.69
C ASP A 84 5.56 -0.88 24.16
N ARG A 85 4.71 -0.52 25.13
CA ARG A 85 4.70 0.80 25.75
C ARG A 85 6.01 1.11 26.48
N ASP A 86 6.57 0.14 27.17
CA ASP A 86 7.84 0.31 27.87
C ASP A 86 9.02 0.42 26.88
N ALA A 87 8.93 -0.21 25.69
CA ALA A 87 9.90 -0.03 24.61
C ALA A 87 9.88 1.39 24.03
N LEU A 88 8.69 1.96 23.76
CA LEU A 88 8.57 3.38 23.37
C LEU A 88 9.20 4.31 24.41
N ARG A 89 8.86 4.10 25.69
CA ARG A 89 9.40 4.91 26.80
C ARG A 89 10.92 4.79 26.90
N ALA A 90 11.45 3.57 26.81
CA ALA A 90 12.88 3.31 26.90
C ALA A 90 13.66 3.92 25.73
N ALA A 91 13.05 3.97 24.54
CA ALA A 91 13.59 4.61 23.35
C ALA A 91 13.47 6.14 23.36
N GLY A 92 12.81 6.71 24.39
CA GLY A 92 12.70 8.15 24.58
C GLY A 92 11.61 8.83 23.75
N PHE A 93 10.67 8.06 23.18
CA PHE A 93 9.55 8.62 22.43
C PHE A 93 8.47 9.18 23.34
N THR A 94 7.82 10.26 22.88
CA THR A 94 6.56 10.78 23.41
C THR A 94 5.41 10.37 22.50
N TRP A 95 4.20 10.29 23.05
CA TRP A 95 3.02 9.89 22.28
C TRP A 95 1.72 10.35 22.93
N ASP A 96 0.70 10.53 22.11
CA ASP A 96 -0.68 10.70 22.53
C ASP A 96 -1.46 9.39 22.40
N VAL A 97 -2.40 9.14 23.30
CA VAL A 97 -3.26 7.95 23.24
C VAL A 97 -4.51 8.28 22.43
N ARG A 98 -4.60 7.72 21.22
CA ARG A 98 -5.74 7.91 20.32
C ARG A 98 -6.92 7.03 20.72
N ILE A 99 -6.67 5.74 20.92
CA ILE A 99 -7.66 4.78 21.40
C ILE A 99 -7.07 4.08 22.61
N ALA A 100 -7.62 4.37 23.79
CA ALA A 100 -7.07 3.88 25.06
C ALA A 100 -7.37 2.40 25.34
N ASP A 101 -8.39 1.84 24.69
CA ASP A 101 -8.80 0.45 24.81
C ASP A 101 -9.45 0.00 23.50
N LEU A 102 -8.67 -0.67 22.66
CA LEU A 102 -9.10 -1.18 21.36
C LEU A 102 -10.20 -2.24 21.50
N LEU A 103 -10.22 -3.03 22.59
CA LEU A 103 -11.28 -4.02 22.82
C LEU A 103 -12.62 -3.34 23.06
N ARG A 104 -12.60 -2.31 23.91
CA ARG A 104 -13.79 -1.50 24.20
C ARG A 104 -14.29 -0.78 22.97
N ARG A 105 -13.39 -0.27 22.15
CA ARG A 105 -13.74 0.39 20.88
C ARG A 105 -14.37 -0.59 19.90
N GLU A 106 -13.79 -1.77 19.70
CA GLU A 106 -14.35 -2.81 18.82
C GLU A 106 -15.75 -3.26 19.25
N ALA A 107 -15.97 -3.48 20.54
CA ALA A 107 -17.29 -3.86 21.05
C ALA A 107 -18.34 -2.75 20.93
N GLU A 108 -17.92 -1.49 21.03
CA GLU A 108 -18.79 -0.35 20.74
C GLU A 108 -19.19 -0.34 19.26
N ILE A 109 -18.24 -0.56 18.35
CA ILE A 109 -18.48 -0.63 16.91
C ILE A 109 -19.43 -1.77 16.57
N ASN A 110 -19.19 -2.98 17.08
CA ASN A 110 -20.08 -4.14 16.89
C ASN A 110 -21.53 -3.80 17.29
N ARG A 111 -21.72 -3.09 18.41
CA ARG A 111 -23.04 -2.63 18.84
C ARG A 111 -23.63 -1.57 17.90
N LEU A 112 -22.82 -0.62 17.43
CA LEU A 112 -23.28 0.42 16.49
C LEU A 112 -23.71 -0.20 15.16
N ASP A 113 -22.98 -1.19 14.68
CA ASP A 113 -23.28 -1.93 13.45
C ASP A 113 -24.57 -2.76 13.60
N ASP A 114 -24.75 -3.46 14.73
CA ASP A 114 -26.01 -4.16 15.05
C ASP A 114 -27.22 -3.19 15.03
N LEU A 115 -27.07 -2.00 15.59
CA LEU A 115 -28.12 -0.97 15.57
C LEU A 115 -28.34 -0.41 14.16
N PHE A 116 -27.27 -0.21 13.39
CA PHE A 116 -27.34 0.28 12.03
C PHE A 116 -28.08 -0.71 11.13
N ALA A 117 -27.77 -2.00 11.22
CA ALA A 117 -28.44 -3.09 10.52
C ALA A 117 -29.90 -3.25 10.98
N ALA A 118 -30.18 -3.18 12.30
CA ALA A 118 -31.55 -3.34 12.81
C ALA A 118 -32.55 -2.26 12.35
N THR A 119 -32.06 -1.08 11.94
CA THR A 119 -32.91 0.04 11.52
C THR A 119 -33.22 0.07 10.03
N ARG A 120 -32.61 -0.81 9.23
CA ARG A 120 -32.69 -0.80 7.76
C ARG A 120 -32.77 -2.22 7.21
N ILE A 121 -33.21 -2.36 5.97
CA ILE A 121 -33.16 -3.64 5.24
C ILE A 121 -32.06 -3.59 4.18
N ARG A 122 -31.77 -2.40 3.64
CA ARG A 122 -30.70 -2.13 2.69
C ARG A 122 -30.18 -0.71 2.87
N THR A 123 -28.89 -0.52 2.62
CA THR A 123 -28.29 0.81 2.50
C THR A 123 -28.40 1.34 1.07
N ALA A 124 -27.88 2.55 0.85
CA ALA A 124 -27.74 3.14 -0.48
C ALA A 124 -26.51 2.62 -1.25
N LEU A 125 -25.68 1.75 -0.65
CA LEU A 125 -24.58 1.11 -1.37
C LEU A 125 -25.09 0.35 -2.60
N PRO A 126 -24.28 0.22 -3.66
CA PRO A 126 -24.60 -0.59 -4.82
C PRO A 126 -25.09 -2.00 -4.44
N SER A 127 -24.46 -2.70 -3.50
CA SER A 127 -24.92 -4.01 -3.02
C SER A 127 -26.20 -3.93 -2.18
N GLY A 128 -26.40 -2.81 -1.49
CA GLY A 128 -27.40 -2.62 -0.45
C GLY A 128 -27.02 -3.22 0.91
N ARG A 129 -25.78 -3.68 1.10
CA ARG A 129 -25.32 -4.24 2.39
C ARG A 129 -25.40 -3.22 3.51
N ASP A 130 -25.68 -3.71 4.70
CA ASP A 130 -25.81 -2.98 5.95
C ASP A 130 -24.81 -3.43 7.03
N ALA A 131 -23.90 -4.34 6.68
CA ALA A 131 -22.78 -4.78 7.50
C ALA A 131 -21.60 -5.21 6.62
N TYR A 132 -20.41 -5.23 7.21
CA TYR A 132 -19.20 -5.79 6.60
C TYR A 132 -19.42 -7.23 6.09
N ARG A 133 -18.68 -7.60 5.04
CA ARG A 133 -18.68 -8.93 4.44
C ARG A 133 -17.72 -9.84 5.17
N SER A 134 -18.20 -11.02 5.54
CA SER A 134 -17.30 -12.14 5.84
C SER A 134 -16.62 -12.63 4.55
N LEU A 135 -15.54 -13.42 4.68
CA LEU A 135 -14.91 -14.07 3.51
C LEU A 135 -15.92 -14.94 2.72
N ALA A 136 -16.87 -15.56 3.42
CA ALA A 136 -17.92 -16.35 2.78
C ALA A 136 -18.88 -15.47 1.96
N ASP A 137 -19.21 -14.27 2.45
CA ASP A 137 -20.03 -13.31 1.72
C ASP A 137 -19.36 -12.86 0.43
N TYR A 138 -18.09 -12.42 0.49
CA TYR A 138 -17.32 -12.05 -0.71
C TYR A 138 -17.35 -13.15 -1.77
N ASN A 139 -17.04 -14.39 -1.36
CA ASN A 139 -16.98 -15.52 -2.27
C ASN A 139 -18.35 -15.88 -2.87
N ALA A 140 -19.40 -15.87 -2.05
CA ALA A 140 -20.76 -16.19 -2.49
C ALA A 140 -21.32 -15.10 -3.44
N GLU A 141 -21.10 -13.83 -3.12
CA GLU A 141 -21.55 -12.70 -3.92
C GLU A 141 -20.82 -12.65 -5.27
N MET A 142 -19.49 -12.81 -5.32
CA MET A 142 -18.74 -12.88 -6.58
C MET A 142 -19.20 -14.05 -7.45
N THR A 143 -19.41 -15.22 -6.85
CA THR A 143 -19.90 -16.41 -7.56
C THR A 143 -21.29 -16.17 -8.16
N SER A 144 -22.20 -15.60 -7.37
CA SER A 144 -23.57 -15.28 -7.81
C SER A 144 -23.56 -14.19 -8.89
N MET A 145 -22.75 -13.14 -8.72
CA MET A 145 -22.60 -12.06 -9.69
C MET A 145 -22.15 -12.57 -11.05
N ALA A 146 -21.20 -13.50 -11.10
CA ALA A 146 -20.75 -14.13 -12.34
C ALA A 146 -21.82 -15.03 -12.96
N ALA A 147 -22.50 -15.84 -12.14
CA ALA A 147 -23.56 -16.75 -12.60
C ALA A 147 -24.76 -15.99 -13.19
N ASP A 148 -25.15 -14.87 -12.58
CA ASP A 148 -26.28 -14.05 -13.00
C ASP A 148 -25.99 -13.19 -14.23
N ASN A 149 -24.71 -12.96 -14.55
CA ASN A 149 -24.27 -12.03 -15.59
C ASN A 149 -23.17 -12.61 -16.52
N PRO A 150 -23.35 -13.79 -17.13
CA PRO A 150 -22.26 -14.53 -17.79
C PRO A 150 -21.67 -13.85 -19.04
N GLY A 151 -22.37 -12.88 -19.64
CA GLY A 151 -21.85 -12.06 -20.74
C GLY A 151 -21.06 -10.83 -20.29
N LEU A 152 -21.15 -10.46 -19.01
CA LEU A 152 -20.60 -9.25 -18.44
C LEU A 152 -19.54 -9.53 -17.36
N VAL A 153 -19.70 -10.61 -16.61
CA VAL A 153 -18.89 -10.95 -15.43
C VAL A 153 -18.33 -12.36 -15.57
N ARG A 154 -17.04 -12.52 -15.31
CA ARG A 154 -16.35 -13.80 -15.22
C ARG A 154 -15.75 -13.96 -13.83
N LEU A 155 -16.09 -15.05 -13.15
CA LEU A 155 -15.42 -15.43 -11.91
C LEU A 155 -13.96 -15.81 -12.22
N LEU A 156 -13.04 -15.27 -11.43
CA LEU A 156 -11.63 -15.61 -11.46
C LEU A 156 -11.32 -16.49 -10.24
N THR A 157 -10.82 -17.68 -10.51
CA THR A 157 -10.21 -18.54 -9.49
C THR A 157 -8.70 -18.44 -9.66
N LEU A 158 -8.01 -17.83 -8.70
CA LEU A 158 -6.56 -17.65 -8.80
C LEU A 158 -5.85 -19.00 -8.55
N PRO A 159 -4.70 -19.24 -9.21
CA PRO A 159 -4.10 -20.57 -9.31
C PRO A 159 -3.54 -21.10 -8.00
N GLU A 160 -2.94 -20.24 -7.18
CA GLU A 160 -2.32 -20.64 -5.92
C GLU A 160 -3.35 -20.66 -4.79
N LYS A 161 -3.25 -21.68 -3.93
CA LYS A 161 -3.96 -21.71 -2.66
C LYS A 161 -3.19 -20.88 -1.64
N THR A 162 -3.91 -20.28 -0.71
CA THR A 162 -3.32 -19.59 0.43
C THR A 162 -2.62 -20.58 1.38
N LEU A 163 -1.97 -20.05 2.41
CA LEU A 163 -1.23 -20.85 3.39
C LEU A 163 -2.12 -21.68 4.32
N ASP A 164 -3.42 -21.44 4.40
CA ASP A 164 -4.38 -22.35 5.03
C ASP A 164 -5.17 -23.17 4.00
N GLY A 165 -4.75 -23.16 2.72
CA GLY A 165 -5.40 -23.92 1.65
C GLY A 165 -6.68 -23.28 1.10
N ARG A 166 -6.97 -22.00 1.40
CA ARG A 166 -8.12 -21.28 0.86
C ARG A 166 -7.89 -20.92 -0.60
N THR A 167 -9.00 -20.73 -1.32
CA THR A 167 -8.97 -20.23 -2.70
C THR A 167 -9.06 -18.72 -2.68
N VAL A 168 -8.21 -18.04 -3.45
CA VAL A 168 -8.37 -16.60 -3.71
C VAL A 168 -9.28 -16.42 -4.93
N LEU A 169 -10.33 -15.63 -4.77
CA LEU A 169 -11.31 -15.35 -5.82
C LEU A 169 -11.30 -13.87 -6.21
N GLY A 170 -11.64 -13.62 -7.47
CA GLY A 170 -11.90 -12.28 -7.99
C GLY A 170 -12.96 -12.31 -9.07
N VAL A 171 -13.27 -11.15 -9.65
CA VAL A 171 -14.14 -11.03 -10.82
C VAL A 171 -13.50 -10.18 -11.89
N GLU A 172 -13.73 -10.55 -13.14
CA GLU A 172 -13.48 -9.69 -14.30
C GLU A 172 -14.82 -9.21 -14.86
N ILE A 173 -14.94 -7.91 -15.13
CA ILE A 173 -16.15 -7.25 -15.60
C ILE A 173 -15.83 -6.51 -16.89
N ALA A 174 -16.50 -6.87 -17.97
CA ALA A 174 -16.36 -6.23 -19.28
C ALA A 174 -17.53 -6.64 -20.17
N LYS A 175 -17.89 -5.82 -21.16
CA LYS A 175 -18.80 -6.29 -22.21
C LYS A 175 -18.20 -7.49 -22.93
N ASP A 176 -18.96 -8.55 -23.17
CA ASP A 176 -18.46 -9.78 -23.82
C ASP A 176 -17.22 -10.32 -23.10
N VAL A 177 -17.28 -10.41 -21.76
CA VAL A 177 -16.12 -10.70 -20.88
C VAL A 177 -15.27 -11.91 -21.29
N ALA A 178 -15.89 -12.91 -21.91
CA ALA A 178 -15.21 -14.12 -22.39
C ALA A 178 -14.30 -13.90 -23.61
N SER A 179 -14.47 -12.78 -24.32
CA SER A 179 -13.62 -12.44 -25.47
C SER A 179 -12.18 -12.18 -25.00
N ARG A 180 -11.20 -12.43 -25.87
CA ARG A 180 -9.81 -11.97 -25.71
C ARG A 180 -9.53 -10.91 -26.77
N ASP A 181 -10.11 -9.73 -26.59
CA ASP A 181 -10.16 -8.69 -27.63
C ASP A 181 -9.14 -7.57 -27.45
N GLY A 182 -8.20 -7.72 -26.51
CA GLY A 182 -7.10 -6.78 -26.31
C GLY A 182 -7.49 -5.41 -25.80
N ARG A 183 -8.66 -5.28 -25.14
CA ARG A 183 -8.97 -4.10 -24.33
C ARG A 183 -8.01 -3.99 -23.13
N PRO A 184 -7.66 -2.76 -22.70
CA PRO A 184 -6.83 -2.54 -21.52
C PRO A 184 -7.57 -2.96 -20.25
N THR A 185 -6.80 -3.26 -19.21
CA THR A 185 -7.32 -3.72 -17.91
C THR A 185 -7.05 -2.69 -16.82
N PHE A 186 -8.08 -2.34 -16.06
CA PHE A 186 -7.96 -1.71 -14.76
C PHE A 186 -8.05 -2.80 -13.69
N ALA A 187 -7.03 -2.92 -12.83
CA ALA A 187 -7.01 -3.85 -11.71
C ALA A 187 -7.25 -3.12 -10.38
N MET A 188 -8.08 -3.69 -9.51
CA MET A 188 -8.32 -3.19 -8.17
C MET A 188 -8.22 -4.30 -7.13
N PHE A 189 -7.49 -4.03 -6.06
CA PHE A 189 -7.23 -4.96 -4.98
C PHE A 189 -7.70 -4.39 -3.65
N GLY A 190 -8.03 -5.25 -2.71
CA GLY A 190 -8.32 -4.90 -1.32
C GLY A 190 -7.79 -5.96 -0.36
N VAL A 191 -7.68 -5.59 0.91
CA VAL A 191 -7.29 -6.49 2.01
C VAL A 191 -5.99 -7.24 1.71
N HIS A 192 -4.96 -6.50 1.29
CA HIS A 192 -3.59 -6.99 1.39
C HIS A 192 -3.22 -7.16 2.87
N HIS A 193 -3.56 -6.16 3.69
CA HIS A 193 -3.50 -6.27 5.14
C HIS A 193 -4.87 -6.68 5.70
N ALA A 194 -4.86 -7.67 6.57
CA ALA A 194 -6.06 -8.35 7.02
C ALA A 194 -7.00 -7.50 7.91
N ARG A 195 -6.47 -6.52 8.62
CA ARG A 195 -7.23 -5.59 9.49
C ARG A 195 -7.95 -4.48 8.73
N GLU A 196 -7.72 -4.33 7.44
CA GLU A 196 -8.17 -3.15 6.67
C GLU A 196 -9.50 -3.43 5.97
N TRP A 197 -10.56 -3.72 6.74
CA TRP A 197 -11.83 -4.22 6.19
C TRP A 197 -12.50 -3.28 5.16
N PRO A 198 -12.53 -1.94 5.33
CA PRO A 198 -13.10 -1.02 4.34
C PRO A 198 -12.50 -1.16 2.94
N SER A 199 -11.21 -1.53 2.85
CA SER A 199 -10.53 -1.71 1.56
C SER A 199 -11.18 -2.78 0.66
N GLY A 200 -11.61 -3.90 1.26
CA GLY A 200 -12.33 -4.96 0.56
C GLY A 200 -13.76 -4.55 0.22
N GLU A 201 -14.42 -3.79 1.11
CA GLU A 201 -15.78 -3.32 0.88
C GLU A 201 -15.83 -2.38 -0.32
N HIS A 202 -14.96 -1.38 -0.38
CA HIS A 202 -14.92 -0.43 -1.50
C HIS A 202 -14.62 -1.11 -2.83
N ALA A 203 -13.70 -2.08 -2.83
CA ALA A 203 -13.41 -2.88 -4.02
C ALA A 203 -14.63 -3.68 -4.50
N MET A 204 -15.32 -4.35 -3.59
CA MET A 204 -16.51 -5.16 -3.92
C MET A 204 -17.72 -4.29 -4.29
N GLU A 205 -17.93 -3.15 -3.63
CA GLU A 205 -19.00 -2.22 -3.97
C GLU A 205 -18.80 -1.62 -5.37
N PHE A 206 -17.55 -1.29 -5.75
CA PHE A 206 -17.26 -0.85 -7.11
C PHE A 206 -17.53 -1.94 -8.16
N ALA A 207 -17.20 -3.21 -7.86
CA ALA A 207 -17.57 -4.32 -8.73
C ALA A 207 -19.10 -4.44 -8.92
N VAL A 208 -19.86 -4.34 -7.83
CA VAL A 208 -21.33 -4.39 -7.86
C VAL A 208 -21.90 -3.19 -8.63
N ASP A 209 -21.35 -1.99 -8.42
CA ASP A 209 -21.78 -0.76 -9.09
C ASP A 209 -21.63 -0.84 -10.60
N LEU A 210 -20.47 -1.29 -11.09
CA LEU A 210 -20.23 -1.46 -12.52
C LEU A 210 -21.24 -2.43 -13.15
N VAL A 211 -21.53 -3.55 -12.48
CA VAL A 211 -22.51 -4.53 -12.98
C VAL A 211 -23.92 -3.96 -12.99
N LYS A 212 -24.36 -3.32 -11.90
CA LYS A 212 -25.71 -2.74 -11.81
C LYS A 212 -25.88 -1.57 -12.77
N GLY A 213 -24.89 -0.69 -12.87
CA GLY A 213 -24.87 0.44 -13.79
C GLY A 213 -24.95 -0.01 -15.25
N ALA A 214 -24.15 -1.00 -15.65
CA ALA A 214 -24.21 -1.55 -17.00
C ALA A 214 -25.60 -2.15 -17.33
N ARG A 215 -26.20 -2.88 -16.40
CA ARG A 215 -27.56 -3.44 -16.58
C ARG A 215 -28.65 -2.38 -16.61
N ALA A 216 -28.46 -1.29 -15.88
CA ALA A 216 -29.35 -0.14 -15.90
C ALA A 216 -29.19 0.72 -17.16
N GLY A 217 -28.16 0.47 -17.97
CA GLY A 217 -27.84 1.27 -19.14
C GLY A 217 -27.21 2.62 -18.80
N ASP A 218 -26.49 2.71 -17.67
CA ASP A 218 -25.71 3.89 -17.32
C ASP A 218 -24.69 4.17 -18.45
N PRO A 219 -24.74 5.35 -19.11
CA PRO A 219 -23.93 5.61 -20.28
C PRO A 219 -22.43 5.71 -19.98
N ARG A 220 -22.04 6.16 -18.78
CA ARG A 220 -20.65 6.31 -18.37
C ARG A 220 -20.04 4.93 -18.12
N ILE A 221 -20.69 4.12 -17.29
CA ILE A 221 -20.25 2.76 -16.97
C ILE A 221 -20.26 1.87 -18.22
N THR A 222 -21.31 1.96 -19.05
CA THR A 222 -21.38 1.18 -20.29
C THR A 222 -20.24 1.55 -21.24
N SER A 223 -19.93 2.85 -21.40
CA SER A 223 -18.80 3.31 -22.23
C SER A 223 -17.44 2.83 -21.70
N LEU A 224 -17.26 2.76 -20.38
CA LEU A 224 -16.03 2.23 -19.77
C LEU A 224 -15.88 0.73 -20.05
N LEU A 225 -16.93 -0.06 -19.82
CA LEU A 225 -16.91 -1.52 -20.03
C LEU A 225 -16.92 -1.92 -21.52
N ASP A 226 -17.34 -1.02 -22.41
CA ASP A 226 -17.17 -1.15 -23.86
C ASP A 226 -15.70 -1.02 -24.28
N ARG A 227 -14.93 -0.17 -23.57
CA ARG A 227 -13.55 0.19 -23.95
C ARG A 227 -12.48 -0.48 -23.11
N GLY A 228 -12.80 -1.01 -21.94
CA GLY A 228 -11.87 -1.60 -20.99
C GLY A 228 -12.40 -2.84 -20.29
N ARG A 229 -11.55 -3.42 -19.46
CA ARG A 229 -11.85 -4.54 -18.56
C ARG A 229 -11.55 -4.11 -17.14
N MET A 230 -12.47 -4.38 -16.22
CA MET A 230 -12.24 -4.22 -14.79
C MET A 230 -11.90 -5.58 -14.19
N VAL A 231 -10.85 -5.67 -13.39
CA VAL A 231 -10.54 -6.85 -12.59
C VAL A 231 -10.50 -6.46 -11.12
N VAL A 232 -11.25 -7.18 -10.29
CA VAL A 232 -11.35 -6.93 -8.84
C VAL A 232 -11.00 -8.19 -8.08
N VAL A 233 -10.08 -8.09 -7.13
CA VAL A 233 -9.84 -9.10 -6.09
C VAL A 233 -10.02 -8.40 -4.74
N PRO A 234 -11.21 -8.49 -4.12
CA PRO A 234 -11.51 -7.70 -2.93
C PRO A 234 -10.77 -8.18 -1.68
N VAL A 235 -10.31 -9.44 -1.66
CA VAL A 235 -9.55 -10.01 -0.54
C VAL A 235 -8.33 -10.74 -1.07
N VAL A 236 -7.18 -10.07 -1.07
CA VAL A 236 -5.88 -10.67 -1.45
C VAL A 236 -5.32 -11.58 -0.36
N ASN A 237 -5.60 -11.27 0.91
CA ASN A 237 -5.18 -12.05 2.09
C ASN A 237 -6.36 -12.80 2.77
N PRO A 238 -6.96 -13.85 2.15
CA PRO A 238 -8.09 -14.55 2.76
C PRO A 238 -7.82 -15.15 4.14
N ASP A 239 -6.60 -15.62 4.39
CA ASP A 239 -6.27 -16.29 5.64
C ASP A 239 -6.19 -15.31 6.81
N GLY A 240 -5.41 -14.24 6.64
CA GLY A 240 -5.34 -13.18 7.63
C GLY A 240 -6.71 -12.54 7.84
N PHE A 241 -7.43 -12.22 6.76
CA PHE A 241 -8.75 -11.59 6.83
C PHE A 241 -9.77 -12.45 7.56
N HIS A 242 -9.76 -13.77 7.31
CA HIS A 242 -10.67 -14.67 8.01
C HIS A 242 -10.44 -14.63 9.53
N LEU A 243 -9.17 -14.63 9.97
CA LEU A 243 -8.83 -14.54 11.38
C LEU A 243 -9.17 -13.18 11.98
N SER A 244 -8.84 -12.08 11.28
CA SER A 244 -9.16 -10.74 11.78
C SER A 244 -10.66 -10.51 11.92
N PHE A 245 -11.42 -10.88 10.90
CA PHE A 245 -12.87 -10.71 10.89
C PHE A 245 -13.57 -11.57 11.93
N THR A 246 -13.24 -12.87 11.99
CA THR A 246 -13.92 -13.78 12.91
C THR A 246 -13.62 -13.47 14.37
N ASP A 247 -12.37 -13.14 14.70
CA ASP A 247 -12.01 -12.78 16.08
C ASP A 247 -12.56 -11.38 16.45
N GLY A 248 -12.55 -10.41 15.53
CA GLY A 248 -13.14 -9.08 15.75
C GLY A 248 -14.63 -9.11 16.07
N GLN A 249 -15.39 -9.97 15.40
CA GLN A 249 -16.82 -10.17 15.69
C GLN A 249 -17.11 -10.85 17.03
N LEU A 250 -16.14 -11.56 17.62
CA LEU A 250 -16.31 -12.27 18.90
C LEU A 250 -16.06 -11.36 20.12
N VAL A 251 -15.64 -10.11 19.93
CA VAL A 251 -15.40 -9.17 21.03
C VAL A 251 -16.73 -8.72 21.62
N ASP A 252 -17.20 -9.47 22.63
CA ASP A 252 -18.40 -9.21 23.41
C ASP A 252 -18.07 -8.90 24.88
N LEU A 253 -18.21 -7.64 25.29
CA LEU A 253 -17.80 -7.16 26.61
C LEU A 253 -18.89 -7.23 27.68
N ARG A 254 -19.96 -8.02 27.47
CA ARG A 254 -21.07 -8.15 28.43
C ARG A 254 -20.67 -8.66 29.83
N GLU A 255 -19.45 -9.14 30.07
CA GLU A 255 -18.92 -9.53 31.39
C GLU A 255 -17.92 -8.56 32.05
N LEU A 256 -17.43 -7.52 31.36
CA LEU A 256 -16.39 -6.65 31.92
C LEU A 256 -16.88 -5.65 32.99
N ASP A 257 -18.19 -5.60 33.26
CA ASP A 257 -18.76 -4.76 34.32
C ASP A 257 -19.78 -5.52 35.23
N GLY A 258 -19.53 -6.82 35.49
CA GLY A 258 -20.02 -7.47 36.72
C GLY A 258 -20.96 -8.68 36.56
N GLY A 259 -20.46 -9.81 36.01
CA GLY A 259 -21.31 -11.02 35.92
C GLY A 259 -20.70 -12.40 35.69
N GLY A 260 -19.40 -12.59 35.42
CA GLY A 260 -18.83 -13.94 35.31
C GLY A 260 -17.31 -14.00 35.18
N THR A 261 -16.72 -15.13 35.60
CA THR A 261 -15.27 -15.37 35.72
C THR A 261 -14.74 -16.26 34.58
N ALA A 262 -15.12 -15.98 33.33
CA ALA A 262 -14.53 -16.65 32.17
C ALA A 262 -13.46 -15.76 31.53
N THR A 263 -12.32 -15.64 32.22
CA THR A 263 -11.10 -15.01 31.70
C THR A 263 -10.48 -15.89 30.61
N ILE A 264 -10.96 -15.80 29.38
CA ILE A 264 -10.19 -16.20 28.18
C ILE A 264 -10.48 -15.12 27.12
N LEU A 265 -9.43 -14.63 26.46
CA LEU A 265 -9.41 -13.59 25.39
C LEU A 265 -9.12 -12.14 25.84
N GLY A 266 -8.18 -11.95 26.77
CA GLY A 266 -7.60 -10.64 27.11
C GLY A 266 -6.50 -10.16 26.16
N THR A 267 -6.62 -10.46 24.87
CA THR A 267 -5.88 -9.86 23.73
C THR A 267 -6.96 -9.57 22.68
N PRO A 268 -6.77 -8.64 21.72
CA PRO A 268 -7.81 -8.31 20.72
C PRO A 268 -8.05 -9.43 19.69
N GLY A 269 -7.78 -10.68 20.06
CA GLY A 269 -7.67 -11.81 19.15
C GLY A 269 -6.74 -11.44 17.99
N ASN A 270 -7.08 -11.91 16.80
CA ASN A 270 -6.47 -11.50 15.55
C ASN A 270 -7.16 -10.29 14.90
N ALA A 271 -8.05 -9.55 15.57
CA ALA A 271 -8.79 -8.44 14.95
C ALA A 271 -7.87 -7.42 14.27
N TYR A 272 -6.72 -7.12 14.88
CA TYR A 272 -5.69 -6.23 14.31
C TYR A 272 -4.58 -6.98 13.56
N LYS A 273 -4.81 -8.24 13.17
CA LYS A 273 -3.85 -8.99 12.36
C LYS A 273 -3.68 -8.30 11.02
N ARG A 274 -2.43 -8.01 10.69
CA ARG A 274 -2.02 -7.36 9.44
C ARG A 274 -1.59 -8.37 8.38
N LYS A 275 -0.57 -9.17 8.71
CA LYS A 275 0.15 -10.06 7.80
C LYS A 275 -0.68 -11.27 7.36
N ASN A 276 -0.17 -12.05 6.42
CA ASN A 276 -0.76 -13.34 6.04
C ASN A 276 -0.52 -14.43 7.11
N CYS A 277 -0.71 -15.70 6.73
CA CYS A 277 -0.64 -16.86 7.62
C CYS A 277 0.67 -17.67 7.56
N ARG A 278 1.80 -17.05 7.17
CA ARG A 278 3.12 -17.69 7.23
C ARG A 278 3.51 -18.04 8.66
N VAL A 279 3.60 -19.34 8.96
CA VAL A 279 4.04 -19.84 10.28
C VAL A 279 5.54 -20.11 10.33
N VAL A 280 6.10 -20.63 9.24
CA VAL A 280 7.52 -20.95 9.11
C VAL A 280 8.07 -20.22 7.90
N ASP A 281 9.13 -19.46 8.10
CA ASP A 281 9.73 -18.64 7.06
C ASP A 281 10.14 -19.47 5.83
N GLY A 282 9.75 -18.99 4.64
CA GLY A 282 9.99 -19.65 3.35
C GLY A 282 9.33 -21.03 3.15
N GLN A 283 8.44 -21.49 4.05
CA GLN A 283 7.81 -22.82 3.94
C GLN A 283 6.28 -22.74 3.81
N ASP A 284 5.75 -23.23 2.70
CA ASP A 284 4.30 -23.34 2.47
C ASP A 284 3.70 -24.43 3.36
N THR A 285 2.67 -24.08 4.13
CA THR A 285 2.03 -24.93 5.14
C THR A 285 0.50 -25.00 4.95
N PRO A 286 -0.02 -25.45 3.78
CA PRO A 286 -1.45 -25.40 3.39
C PRO A 286 -2.34 -26.38 4.14
N ASP A 287 -2.27 -26.40 5.48
CA ASP A 287 -2.95 -27.34 6.36
C ASP A 287 -3.81 -26.67 7.44
N GLY A 288 -3.92 -25.33 7.41
CA GLY A 288 -4.76 -24.58 8.36
C GLY A 288 -4.11 -24.38 9.73
N THR A 289 -2.81 -24.62 9.84
CA THR A 289 -2.09 -24.53 11.12
C THR A 289 -1.99 -23.10 11.67
N CYS A 290 -2.17 -22.07 10.84
CA CYS A 290 -2.03 -20.67 11.24
C CYS A 290 -2.91 -20.29 12.44
N ALA A 291 -4.17 -20.74 12.46
CA ALA A 291 -5.10 -20.43 13.55
C ALA A 291 -4.55 -20.90 14.91
N ALA A 292 -3.96 -22.09 14.98
CA ALA A 292 -3.42 -22.65 16.23
C ALA A 292 -2.22 -21.86 16.76
N PHE A 293 -1.34 -21.38 15.88
CA PHE A 293 -0.17 -20.57 16.27
C PHE A 293 -0.57 -19.13 16.63
N SER A 294 -1.59 -18.59 15.94
CA SER A 294 -2.07 -17.22 16.16
C SER A 294 -2.72 -17.02 17.53
N LEU A 295 -3.25 -18.07 18.17
CA LEU A 295 -3.79 -18.01 19.55
C LEU A 295 -2.78 -17.52 20.59
N THR A 296 -1.49 -17.64 20.31
CA THR A 296 -0.40 -17.24 21.21
C THR A 296 0.28 -15.93 20.80
N SER A 297 -0.10 -15.36 19.64
CA SER A 297 0.43 -14.10 19.13
C SER A 297 -0.51 -12.95 19.51
N PRO A 298 -0.08 -11.96 20.31
CA PRO A 298 -0.87 -10.76 20.56
C PRO A 298 -1.22 -10.08 19.22
N GLY A 299 -2.51 -9.88 18.94
CA GLY A 299 -2.97 -9.22 17.71
C GLY A 299 -2.60 -9.92 16.39
N GLY A 300 -2.13 -11.18 16.42
CA GLY A 300 -1.56 -11.84 15.24
C GLY A 300 -0.24 -11.24 14.72
N TYR A 301 0.41 -10.40 15.53
CA TYR A 301 1.58 -9.58 15.22
C TYR A 301 2.84 -10.34 14.74
N LEU A 302 3.22 -11.42 15.44
CA LEU A 302 4.52 -12.09 15.25
C LEU A 302 4.57 -13.03 14.04
N LEU A 303 3.42 -13.35 13.45
CA LEU A 303 3.28 -14.39 12.43
C LEU A 303 2.82 -13.81 11.11
N GLY A 304 3.40 -14.31 10.03
CA GLY A 304 3.06 -13.90 8.67
C GLY A 304 4.17 -13.12 7.98
N THR A 305 3.96 -12.93 6.68
CA THR A 305 4.67 -11.99 5.81
C THR A 305 3.74 -10.81 5.53
N ASP A 306 4.29 -9.59 5.51
CA ASP A 306 3.58 -8.43 5.00
C ASP A 306 3.48 -8.56 3.47
N LEU A 307 2.26 -8.78 2.97
CA LEU A 307 2.05 -8.97 1.54
C LEU A 307 2.46 -7.72 0.75
N ASN A 308 2.28 -6.51 1.29
CA ASN A 308 2.66 -5.26 0.63
C ASN A 308 4.12 -4.86 0.92
N ARG A 309 4.96 -5.84 1.30
CA ARG A 309 6.43 -5.78 1.26
C ARG A 309 7.04 -6.94 0.46
N ASN A 310 6.21 -7.82 -0.11
CA ASN A 310 6.63 -9.07 -0.74
C ASN A 310 6.66 -9.03 -2.27
N TYR A 311 6.35 -7.88 -2.89
CA TYR A 311 6.45 -7.72 -4.34
C TYR A 311 7.88 -7.42 -4.80
N GLY A 312 8.17 -7.63 -6.08
CA GLY A 312 9.55 -7.64 -6.59
C GLY A 312 10.21 -6.27 -6.79
N GLY A 313 9.46 -5.18 -6.95
CA GLY A 313 10.03 -3.86 -7.20
C GLY A 313 10.77 -3.32 -5.98
N LEU A 314 12.08 -3.08 -6.11
CA LEU A 314 12.94 -2.59 -5.02
C LEU A 314 12.91 -3.46 -3.75
N TRP A 315 12.49 -4.73 -3.85
CA TRP A 315 12.26 -5.61 -2.71
C TRP A 315 13.45 -5.67 -1.75
N GLY A 316 13.15 -5.61 -0.46
CA GLY A 316 14.14 -5.70 0.63
C GLY A 316 14.97 -4.44 0.86
N GLY A 317 14.49 -3.29 0.39
CA GLY A 317 15.07 -1.99 0.71
C GLY A 317 14.45 -1.35 1.96
N PRO A 318 14.62 -0.03 2.11
CA PRO A 318 14.04 0.74 3.21
C PRO A 318 12.53 0.50 3.37
N GLY A 319 12.05 0.55 4.61
CA GLY A 319 10.64 0.34 4.93
C GLY A 319 10.18 -1.11 5.00
N ALA A 320 11.07 -2.07 4.76
CA ALA A 320 10.78 -3.49 4.84
C ALA A 320 11.81 -4.19 5.75
N SER A 321 11.35 -5.09 6.61
CA SER A 321 12.19 -5.80 7.57
C SER A 321 12.54 -7.21 7.08
N ASP A 322 13.74 -7.69 7.40
CA ASP A 322 14.17 -9.08 7.21
C ASP A 322 13.95 -9.95 8.46
N LEU A 323 13.44 -9.36 9.55
CA LEU A 323 13.11 -10.07 10.77
C LEU A 323 11.69 -10.65 10.66
N PHE A 324 11.56 -11.98 10.71
CA PHE A 324 10.27 -12.69 10.58
C PHE A 324 9.16 -12.18 11.52
N ALA A 325 9.54 -11.78 12.74
CA ALA A 325 8.61 -11.29 13.77
C ALA A 325 8.12 -9.85 13.53
N ASP A 326 8.71 -9.12 12.59
CA ASP A 326 8.40 -7.72 12.31
C ASP A 326 7.08 -7.57 11.52
N PRO A 327 6.27 -6.54 11.75
CA PRO A 327 5.01 -6.31 11.05
C PRO A 327 5.22 -5.96 9.58
N THR A 328 6.41 -5.47 9.21
CA THR A 328 6.82 -5.16 7.84
C THR A 328 7.74 -6.24 7.26
N TYR A 329 7.71 -7.46 7.82
CA TYR A 329 8.52 -8.57 7.34
C TYR A 329 8.25 -8.83 5.85
N ARG A 330 9.30 -8.68 5.03
CA ARG A 330 9.26 -8.70 3.56
C ARG A 330 9.10 -10.08 2.92
N GLY A 331 9.19 -11.14 3.72
CA GLY A 331 9.24 -12.52 3.25
C GLY A 331 10.66 -13.00 2.93
N ALA A 332 10.81 -14.30 2.67
CA ALA A 332 12.11 -14.92 2.41
C ALA A 332 12.69 -14.60 1.02
N ALA A 333 11.83 -14.21 0.08
CA ALA A 333 12.15 -13.90 -1.31
C ALA A 333 11.04 -13.00 -1.90
N PRO A 334 11.30 -12.23 -2.97
CA PRO A 334 10.23 -11.57 -3.69
C PRO A 334 9.24 -12.63 -4.20
N PHE A 335 7.94 -12.41 -3.97
CA PHE A 335 6.87 -13.36 -4.27
C PHE A 335 6.97 -14.71 -3.53
N SER A 336 7.56 -14.72 -2.34
CA SER A 336 7.55 -15.92 -1.48
C SER A 336 6.14 -16.34 -1.05
N GLU A 337 5.18 -15.41 -1.04
CA GLU A 337 3.80 -15.69 -0.62
C GLU A 337 2.91 -16.14 -1.78
N PRO A 338 2.07 -17.20 -1.60
CA PRO A 338 1.14 -17.61 -2.64
C PRO A 338 0.12 -16.52 -3.00
N GLU A 339 -0.25 -15.67 -2.05
CA GLU A 339 -1.15 -14.55 -2.28
C GLU A 339 -0.55 -13.50 -3.24
N THR A 340 0.72 -13.13 -3.08
CA THR A 340 1.39 -12.19 -3.99
C THR A 340 1.71 -12.82 -5.34
N ARG A 341 2.00 -14.13 -5.40
CA ARG A 341 2.12 -14.88 -6.67
C ARG A 341 0.82 -14.85 -7.49
N ASN A 342 -0.33 -14.94 -6.82
CA ASN A 342 -1.64 -14.82 -7.47
C ASN A 342 -1.86 -13.45 -8.10
N VAL A 343 -1.50 -12.37 -7.40
CA VAL A 343 -1.56 -10.99 -7.93
C VAL A 343 -0.58 -10.82 -9.10
N ARG A 344 0.65 -11.35 -8.96
CA ARG A 344 1.65 -11.36 -10.03
C ARG A 344 1.12 -12.01 -11.31
N GLU A 345 0.57 -13.22 -11.21
CA GLU A 345 -0.01 -13.93 -12.36
C GLU A 345 -1.13 -13.11 -13.02
N LEU A 346 -1.99 -12.47 -12.22
CA LEU A 346 -3.12 -11.70 -12.74
C LEU A 346 -2.64 -10.51 -13.58
N ILE A 347 -1.68 -9.75 -13.05
CA ILE A 347 -1.08 -8.59 -13.72
C ILE A 347 -0.25 -9.04 -14.91
N SER A 348 0.62 -10.05 -14.75
CA SER A 348 1.52 -10.53 -15.80
C SER A 348 0.82 -11.15 -17.01
N THR A 349 -0.44 -11.59 -16.85
CA THR A 349 -1.22 -12.20 -17.92
C THR A 349 -2.25 -11.28 -18.56
N ARG A 350 -2.23 -9.98 -18.22
CA ARG A 350 -3.15 -8.96 -18.73
C ARG A 350 -2.39 -7.69 -19.13
N GLN A 351 -3.05 -6.87 -19.94
CA GLN A 351 -2.55 -5.53 -20.27
C GLN A 351 -3.08 -4.55 -19.22
N VAL A 352 -2.50 -4.58 -18.01
CA VAL A 352 -2.93 -3.74 -16.88
C VAL A 352 -2.36 -2.34 -17.04
N THR A 353 -3.20 -1.36 -17.37
CA THR A 353 -2.78 0.03 -17.65
C THR A 353 -2.99 0.96 -16.45
N MET A 354 -3.84 0.56 -15.51
CA MET A 354 -4.10 1.24 -14.24
C MET A 354 -4.29 0.18 -13.15
N MET A 355 -3.82 0.48 -11.94
CA MET A 355 -3.95 -0.39 -10.78
C MET A 355 -4.20 0.44 -9.52
N ILE A 356 -5.19 0.04 -8.72
CA ILE A 356 -5.41 0.60 -7.36
C ILE A 356 -5.33 -0.53 -6.33
N SER A 357 -4.50 -0.36 -5.31
CA SER A 357 -4.54 -1.16 -4.08
C SER A 357 -5.26 -0.35 -3.01
N ASN A 358 -6.44 -0.81 -2.59
CA ASN A 358 -7.14 -0.19 -1.47
C ASN A 358 -6.56 -0.74 -0.16
N HIS A 359 -6.35 0.18 0.78
CA HIS A 359 -5.86 0.01 2.14
C HIS A 359 -6.71 0.86 3.11
N THR A 360 -6.42 0.81 4.41
CA THR A 360 -7.14 1.56 5.47
C THR A 360 -6.16 1.76 6.64
N PHE A 361 -5.95 2.96 7.17
CA PHE A 361 -6.64 4.24 6.97
C PHE A 361 -5.64 5.37 6.80
N SER A 362 -6.08 6.54 6.30
CA SER A 362 -5.45 7.86 6.40
C SER A 362 -6.12 8.97 5.55
N ASN A 363 -7.14 8.67 4.73
CA ASN A 363 -7.68 9.55 3.69
C ASN A 363 -6.61 10.00 2.69
N LEU A 364 -5.87 9.05 2.13
CA LEU A 364 -4.77 9.32 1.19
C LEU A 364 -4.96 8.61 -0.14
N VAL A 365 -4.44 9.24 -1.18
CA VAL A 365 -4.13 8.64 -2.48
C VAL A 365 -2.62 8.75 -2.65
N LEU A 366 -1.94 7.61 -2.56
CA LEU A 366 -0.49 7.50 -2.65
C LEU A 366 -0.07 7.13 -4.05
N ARG A 367 1.04 7.73 -4.50
CA ARG A 367 1.65 7.45 -5.81
C ARG A 367 3.11 7.00 -5.67
N PRO A 368 3.61 6.20 -6.64
CA PRO A 368 5.01 5.80 -6.72
C PRO A 368 5.99 6.98 -6.77
N ASN A 369 7.25 6.80 -6.38
CA ASN A 369 7.76 5.59 -5.72
C ASN A 369 7.47 5.61 -4.21
N GLY A 370 7.47 4.44 -3.59
CA GLY A 370 7.43 4.27 -2.14
C GLY A 370 8.72 4.70 -1.43
N VAL A 371 9.81 4.98 -2.15
CA VAL A 371 11.13 5.38 -1.61
C VAL A 371 11.43 6.84 -1.91
N ASN A 372 11.99 7.56 -0.94
CA ASN A 372 12.42 8.94 -1.14
C ASN A 372 13.39 9.09 -2.34
N PRO A 373 13.17 10.07 -3.24
CA PRO A 373 13.94 10.20 -4.48
C PRO A 373 15.44 10.47 -4.24
N THR A 374 15.82 10.99 -3.07
CA THR A 374 17.22 11.25 -2.70
C THR A 374 17.93 10.04 -2.09
N THR A 375 17.18 9.00 -1.71
CA THR A 375 17.76 7.76 -1.16
C THR A 375 18.66 7.12 -2.21
N ILE A 376 19.90 6.80 -1.81
CA ILE A 376 20.88 6.14 -2.69
C ILE A 376 20.50 4.66 -2.82
N GLY A 377 20.18 4.25 -4.04
CA GLY A 377 19.85 2.88 -4.40
C GLY A 377 21.09 1.98 -4.53
N PRO A 378 20.89 0.69 -4.83
CA PRO A 378 21.98 -0.28 -4.94
C PRO A 378 22.97 -0.01 -6.07
N ASP A 379 22.59 0.76 -7.08
CA ASP A 379 23.47 1.20 -8.16
C ASP A 379 24.39 2.37 -7.78
N GLY A 380 24.29 2.85 -6.53
CA GLY A 380 25.07 3.97 -6.02
C GLY A 380 24.55 5.33 -6.45
N LEU A 381 23.37 5.38 -7.07
CA LEU A 381 22.71 6.61 -7.53
C LEU A 381 21.41 6.85 -6.74
N PRO A 382 20.95 8.10 -6.61
CA PRO A 382 19.62 8.38 -6.06
C PRO A 382 18.52 7.60 -6.80
N VAL A 383 17.48 7.14 -6.09
CA VAL A 383 16.32 6.47 -6.71
C VAL A 383 15.61 7.39 -7.71
N GLY A 384 15.53 8.68 -7.41
CA GLY A 384 14.83 9.68 -8.22
C GLY A 384 13.31 9.49 -8.22
N ASP A 385 12.62 10.47 -8.77
CA ASP A 385 11.17 10.38 -8.98
C ASP A 385 10.83 9.36 -10.06
N ALA A 386 9.60 8.87 -10.02
CA ALA A 386 9.04 8.09 -11.11
C ALA A 386 9.09 8.90 -12.42
N PRO A 387 9.46 8.31 -13.57
CA PRO A 387 9.48 9.05 -14.84
C PRO A 387 8.14 9.67 -15.25
N ASP A 388 7.02 9.08 -14.83
CA ASP A 388 5.67 9.58 -15.10
C ASP A 388 5.08 10.42 -13.95
N GLU A 389 5.92 10.88 -13.02
CA GLU A 389 5.53 11.59 -11.80
C GLU A 389 4.53 12.75 -12.03
N GLU A 390 4.80 13.62 -13.01
CA GLU A 390 3.91 14.75 -13.34
C GLU A 390 2.49 14.29 -13.71
N ALA A 391 2.39 13.31 -14.61
CA ALA A 391 1.11 12.77 -15.06
C ALA A 391 0.38 12.02 -13.92
N MET A 392 1.13 11.29 -13.08
CA MET A 392 0.56 10.62 -11.93
C MET A 392 0.08 11.61 -10.85
N LYS A 393 0.78 12.74 -10.67
CA LYS A 393 0.34 13.81 -9.78
C LYS A 393 -0.97 14.43 -10.24
N GLU A 394 -1.09 14.73 -11.54
CA GLU A 394 -2.30 15.32 -12.13
C GLU A 394 -3.50 14.36 -11.99
N LEU A 395 -3.32 13.09 -12.32
CA LEU A 395 -4.38 12.09 -12.17
C LEU A 395 -4.76 11.90 -10.69
N GLY A 396 -3.78 11.85 -9.79
CA GLY A 396 -4.00 11.81 -8.35
C GLY A 396 -4.87 12.97 -7.88
N ALA A 397 -4.57 14.20 -8.32
CA ALA A 397 -5.36 15.40 -8.00
C ALA A 397 -6.80 15.32 -8.55
N ARG A 398 -7.00 14.76 -9.75
CA ARG A 398 -8.34 14.53 -10.31
C ARG A 398 -9.15 13.54 -9.47
N MET A 399 -8.50 12.48 -8.97
CA MET A 399 -9.14 11.49 -8.10
C MET A 399 -9.47 12.09 -6.73
N THR A 400 -8.52 12.79 -6.10
CA THR A 400 -8.72 13.36 -4.77
C THR A 400 -9.72 14.50 -4.73
N ALA A 401 -9.88 15.23 -5.85
CA ALA A 401 -10.99 16.17 -6.02
C ALA A 401 -12.37 15.52 -5.83
N GLN A 402 -12.49 14.20 -6.04
CA GLN A 402 -13.75 13.46 -5.92
C GLN A 402 -14.00 12.86 -4.54
N ASN A 403 -13.01 12.70 -3.67
CA ASN A 403 -13.19 12.07 -2.34
C ASN A 403 -12.67 12.93 -1.17
N GLY A 404 -11.94 14.01 -1.45
CA GLY A 404 -11.39 14.91 -0.44
C GLY A 404 -10.13 14.41 0.26
N TYR A 405 -9.49 13.35 -0.25
CA TYR A 405 -8.25 12.81 0.28
C TYR A 405 -7.04 13.68 -0.08
N ALA A 406 -5.90 13.47 0.56
CA ALA A 406 -4.64 14.08 0.13
C ALA A 406 -3.97 13.22 -0.95
N ASN A 407 -3.30 13.87 -1.92
CA ASN A 407 -2.53 13.22 -2.97
C ASN A 407 -1.04 13.45 -2.70
N ILE A 408 -0.34 12.41 -2.25
CA ILE A 408 1.06 12.52 -1.80
C ILE A 408 1.90 11.35 -2.33
N HIS A 409 3.22 11.47 -2.27
CA HIS A 409 4.08 10.30 -2.51
C HIS A 409 3.96 9.28 -1.38
N GLY A 410 4.14 8.00 -1.68
CA GLY A 410 4.20 6.95 -0.64
C GLY A 410 5.30 7.22 0.40
N TRP A 411 6.47 7.70 -0.05
CA TRP A 411 7.62 7.98 0.82
C TRP A 411 7.45 9.17 1.78
N GLU A 412 6.45 10.02 1.56
CA GLU A 412 6.11 11.13 2.48
C GLU A 412 5.58 10.61 3.81
N LEU A 413 4.93 9.43 3.81
CA LEU A 413 4.61 8.70 5.04
C LEU A 413 5.90 8.15 5.66
N TYR A 414 6.56 7.26 4.94
CA TYR A 414 7.85 6.67 5.26
C TYR A 414 8.29 5.88 4.03
N ASP A 415 9.59 5.61 3.89
CA ASP A 415 10.04 4.77 2.79
C ASP A 415 9.38 3.39 2.87
N THR A 416 8.99 2.85 1.72
CA THR A 416 8.42 1.52 1.55
C THR A 416 8.99 0.87 0.29
N THR A 417 9.24 -0.43 0.37
CA THR A 417 9.73 -1.23 -0.76
C THR A 417 8.99 -2.56 -0.85
N GLY A 418 8.94 -3.14 -2.05
CA GLY A 418 8.20 -4.37 -2.30
C GLY A 418 6.69 -4.21 -2.21
N THR A 419 6.17 -3.01 -2.53
CA THR A 419 4.73 -2.74 -2.60
C THR A 419 4.14 -3.13 -3.95
N THR A 420 2.83 -3.35 -3.98
CA THR A 420 2.09 -3.86 -5.16
C THR A 420 2.11 -2.86 -6.31
N GLU A 421 1.81 -1.60 -6.00
CA GLU A 421 1.71 -0.47 -6.93
C GLU A 421 3.06 -0.14 -7.56
N ASP A 422 4.13 -0.11 -6.77
CA ASP A 422 5.48 0.15 -7.28
C ASP A 422 5.95 -0.98 -8.19
N TRP A 423 5.74 -2.25 -7.81
CA TRP A 423 6.06 -3.37 -8.68
C TRP A 423 5.24 -3.35 -9.97
N SER A 424 3.92 -3.15 -9.88
CA SER A 424 3.05 -3.10 -11.06
C SER A 424 3.47 -2.00 -12.03
N TYR A 425 3.77 -0.80 -11.51
CA TYR A 425 4.29 0.32 -12.29
C TYR A 425 5.64 -0.04 -12.93
N ASN A 426 6.59 -0.56 -12.15
CA ASN A 426 7.92 -0.90 -12.66
C ASN A 426 7.94 -2.11 -13.62
N ALA A 427 6.96 -3.01 -13.54
CA ALA A 427 6.85 -4.18 -14.41
C ALA A 427 6.09 -3.85 -15.70
N THR A 428 4.98 -3.13 -15.61
CA THR A 428 4.05 -2.93 -16.72
C THR A 428 4.11 -1.52 -17.33
N GLY A 429 4.55 -0.54 -16.55
CA GLY A 429 4.42 0.88 -16.87
C GLY A 429 2.98 1.42 -16.78
N GLY A 430 1.98 0.59 -16.46
CA GLY A 430 0.66 1.07 -16.08
C GLY A 430 0.72 1.84 -14.76
N TYR A 431 -0.11 2.86 -14.58
CA TYR A 431 -0.09 3.65 -13.34
C TYR A 431 -0.58 2.82 -12.16
N GLY A 432 0.14 2.89 -11.04
CA GLY A 432 -0.22 2.23 -9.79
C GLY A 432 -0.51 3.29 -8.72
N TYR A 433 -1.56 3.08 -7.93
CA TYR A 433 -1.89 3.92 -6.77
C TYR A 433 -2.28 3.07 -5.58
N THR A 434 -2.09 3.63 -4.39
CA THR A 434 -2.65 3.11 -3.15
C THR A 434 -3.67 4.09 -2.59
N PHE A 435 -4.83 3.60 -2.15
CA PHE A 435 -5.83 4.39 -1.45
C PHE A 435 -5.83 3.99 0.02
N GLU A 436 -5.59 4.92 0.94
CA GLU A 436 -5.75 4.72 2.37
C GLU A 436 -7.13 5.22 2.79
N ILE A 437 -8.11 4.31 2.87
CA ILE A 437 -9.53 4.65 3.06
C ILE A 437 -9.82 4.94 4.53
N GLY A 438 -10.58 5.99 4.81
CA GLY A 438 -11.01 6.35 6.17
C GLY A 438 -9.97 7.22 6.90
N PRO A 439 -10.38 7.98 7.93
CA PRO A 439 -9.51 8.96 8.57
C PRO A 439 -8.68 8.41 9.71
N ASP A 440 -9.18 7.46 10.51
CA ASP A 440 -8.69 7.31 11.88
C ASP A 440 -8.78 5.93 12.56
N GLU A 441 -9.39 4.92 11.95
CA GLU A 441 -9.43 3.57 12.54
C GLU A 441 -9.57 2.47 11.47
N PHE A 442 -9.12 1.25 11.81
CA PHE A 442 -9.16 0.09 10.91
C PHE A 442 -10.57 -0.47 10.66
N HIS A 443 -11.44 -0.39 11.67
CA HIS A 443 -12.80 -0.93 11.66
C HIS A 443 -13.84 0.15 12.02
N PRO A 444 -13.96 1.23 11.25
CA PRO A 444 -14.96 2.25 11.57
C PRO A 444 -16.38 1.66 11.55
N PRO A 445 -17.36 2.25 12.25
CA PRO A 445 -18.75 1.83 12.12
C PRO A 445 -19.16 1.75 10.64
N PHE A 446 -19.83 0.68 10.23
CA PHE A 446 -20.09 0.38 8.81
C PHE A 446 -20.85 1.50 8.08
N ALA A 447 -21.67 2.27 8.82
CA ALA A 447 -22.32 3.47 8.30
C ALA A 447 -21.35 4.50 7.70
N GLN A 448 -20.15 4.63 8.28
CA GLN A 448 -19.13 5.54 7.78
C GLN A 448 -18.52 5.05 6.46
N VAL A 449 -18.30 3.73 6.32
CA VAL A 449 -17.86 3.10 5.06
C VAL A 449 -18.88 3.35 3.95
N VAL A 450 -20.18 3.24 4.27
CA VAL A 450 -21.27 3.57 3.33
C VAL A 450 -21.19 5.03 2.88
N ASP A 451 -21.06 5.95 3.83
CA ASP A 451 -21.01 7.38 3.56
C ASP A 451 -19.78 7.76 2.74
N GLU A 452 -18.62 7.20 3.04
CA GLU A 452 -17.36 7.47 2.36
C GLU A 452 -17.31 6.93 0.92
N TYR A 453 -17.86 5.73 0.68
CA TYR A 453 -17.99 5.22 -0.68
C TYR A 453 -18.90 6.12 -1.55
N LEU A 454 -20.05 6.51 -1.00
CA LEU A 454 -21.09 7.27 -1.71
C LEU A 454 -20.81 8.76 -1.80
N GLY A 455 -19.96 9.31 -0.93
CA GLY A 455 -19.85 10.75 -0.75
C GLY A 455 -21.08 11.34 -0.05
N ALA A 456 -21.51 10.70 1.03
CA ALA A 456 -22.59 11.14 1.91
C ALA A 456 -22.05 11.46 3.32
N GLY A 457 -22.93 11.89 4.24
CA GLY A 457 -22.52 12.20 5.61
C GLY A 457 -21.38 13.23 5.69
N ALA A 458 -20.29 12.87 6.37
CA ALA A 458 -19.08 13.71 6.49
C ALA A 458 -18.38 13.96 5.14
N TYR A 459 -18.67 13.11 4.15
CA TYR A 459 -18.10 13.12 2.81
C TYR A 459 -19.08 13.69 1.76
N ALA A 460 -20.08 14.48 2.17
CA ALA A 460 -21.13 14.97 1.29
C ALA A 460 -20.61 15.58 -0.03
N GLY A 461 -20.93 14.94 -1.16
CA GLY A 461 -20.49 15.32 -2.51
C GLY A 461 -19.09 14.84 -2.89
N LYS A 462 -18.43 14.06 -2.05
CA LYS A 462 -17.05 13.58 -2.24
C LYS A 462 -16.92 12.09 -1.89
N GLY A 463 -17.16 11.19 -2.83
CA GLY A 463 -17.12 9.74 -2.61
C GLY A 463 -16.02 9.00 -3.36
N ASN A 464 -15.49 7.93 -2.76
CA ASN A 464 -14.50 7.07 -3.42
C ASN A 464 -15.01 6.43 -4.73
N ARG A 465 -16.33 6.22 -4.85
CA ARG A 465 -16.96 5.77 -6.11
C ARG A 465 -16.55 6.63 -7.30
N GLU A 466 -16.62 7.95 -7.16
CA GLU A 466 -16.33 8.87 -8.27
C GLU A 466 -14.83 8.91 -8.59
N ALA A 467 -13.96 8.81 -7.58
CA ALA A 467 -12.51 8.68 -7.78
C ALA A 467 -12.16 7.40 -8.58
N TYR A 468 -12.80 6.27 -8.29
CA TYR A 468 -12.58 5.02 -9.03
C TYR A 468 -13.07 5.09 -10.48
N LEU A 469 -14.15 5.83 -10.76
CA LEU A 469 -14.59 6.07 -12.14
C LEU A 469 -13.60 6.94 -12.92
N VAL A 470 -13.00 7.96 -12.26
CA VAL A 470 -11.91 8.77 -12.85
C VAL A 470 -10.69 7.90 -13.19
N ALA A 471 -10.30 7.00 -12.28
CA ALA A 471 -9.23 6.04 -12.54
C ALA A 471 -9.55 5.12 -13.73
N PHE A 472 -10.78 4.62 -13.84
CA PHE A 472 -11.17 3.75 -14.94
C PHE A 472 -11.21 4.50 -16.28
N GLU A 473 -11.60 5.78 -16.29
CA GLU A 473 -11.52 6.63 -17.48
C GLU A 473 -10.08 6.77 -17.99
N GLU A 474 -9.12 6.91 -17.08
CA GLU A 474 -7.71 6.95 -17.41
C GLU A 474 -7.23 5.59 -17.95
N ALA A 475 -7.60 4.49 -17.30
CA ALA A 475 -7.19 3.14 -17.70
C ALA A 475 -7.57 2.79 -19.16
N VAL A 476 -8.68 3.36 -19.66
CA VAL A 476 -9.15 3.15 -21.04
C VAL A 476 -8.71 4.25 -22.01
N SER A 477 -7.96 5.25 -21.54
CA SER A 477 -7.45 6.35 -22.35
C SER A 477 -6.22 5.92 -23.15
N ARG A 478 -6.32 5.93 -24.48
CA ARG A 478 -5.18 5.65 -25.37
C ARG A 478 -4.08 6.70 -25.34
N ALA A 479 -4.26 7.81 -24.65
CA ALA A 479 -3.16 8.73 -24.34
C ALA A 479 -2.24 8.15 -23.25
N SER A 480 -2.78 7.26 -22.42
CA SER A 480 -2.17 6.78 -21.18
C SER A 480 -1.56 5.38 -21.34
N HIS A 481 -1.72 4.74 -22.51
CA HIS A 481 -1.09 3.46 -22.86
C HIS A 481 -0.83 3.36 -24.37
N ALA A 482 -0.21 2.27 -24.81
CA ALA A 482 0.18 2.04 -26.20
C ALA A 482 -0.87 1.24 -26.99
N VAL A 483 -0.86 1.34 -28.31
CA VAL A 483 -1.74 0.53 -29.19
C VAL A 483 -0.96 -0.17 -30.29
N ILE A 484 -1.06 -1.49 -30.37
CA ILE A 484 -0.58 -2.28 -31.50
C ILE A 484 -1.76 -2.58 -32.42
N SER A 485 -1.62 -2.30 -33.71
CA SER A 485 -2.67 -2.56 -34.70
C SER A 485 -2.12 -3.25 -35.93
N GLY A 486 -2.98 -3.97 -36.66
CA GLY A 486 -2.51 -4.70 -37.83
C GLY A 486 -3.61 -5.44 -38.58
N LYS A 487 -3.18 -6.26 -39.54
CA LYS A 487 -4.05 -7.22 -40.24
C LYS A 487 -3.62 -8.62 -39.87
N ALA A 488 -4.56 -9.45 -39.45
CA ALA A 488 -4.35 -10.88 -39.20
C ALA A 488 -5.60 -11.64 -39.64
N PRO A 489 -5.51 -12.95 -39.95
CA PRO A 489 -6.68 -13.78 -40.21
C PRO A 489 -7.67 -13.74 -39.05
N SER A 490 -8.97 -13.88 -39.32
CA SER A 490 -9.98 -14.05 -38.27
C SER A 490 -9.80 -15.42 -37.60
N GLY A 491 -9.87 -15.47 -36.28
CA GLY A 491 -9.58 -16.64 -35.46
C GLY A 491 -8.10 -16.87 -35.15
N ALA A 492 -7.22 -15.94 -35.54
CA ALA A 492 -5.81 -16.00 -35.16
C ALA A 492 -5.61 -15.66 -33.69
N THR A 493 -4.78 -16.45 -32.99
CA THR A 493 -4.30 -16.08 -31.67
C THR A 493 -3.06 -15.23 -31.83
N LEU A 494 -3.12 -14.00 -31.35
CA LEU A 494 -1.97 -13.13 -31.21
C LEU A 494 -1.46 -13.27 -29.77
N ARG A 495 -0.16 -13.51 -29.58
CA ARG A 495 0.47 -13.54 -28.26
C ARG A 495 1.55 -12.48 -28.20
N LEU A 496 1.54 -11.70 -27.13
CA LEU A 496 2.54 -10.68 -26.85
C LEU A 496 3.29 -11.12 -25.60
N ARG A 497 4.61 -11.31 -25.69
CA ARG A 497 5.47 -11.74 -24.59
C ARG A 497 6.66 -10.81 -24.43
N LYS A 498 7.05 -10.54 -23.19
CA LYS A 498 8.30 -9.89 -22.83
C LYS A 498 8.85 -10.52 -21.56
N GLU A 499 10.15 -10.72 -21.51
CA GLU A 499 10.89 -11.15 -20.32
C GLU A 499 11.92 -10.07 -19.99
N PHE A 500 12.11 -9.79 -18.72
CA PHE A 500 13.01 -8.74 -18.25
C PHE A 500 13.54 -9.04 -16.86
N SER A 501 14.63 -8.36 -16.50
CA SER A 501 15.15 -8.38 -15.12
C SER A 501 14.38 -7.37 -14.28
N THR A 502 13.92 -7.79 -13.11
CA THR A 502 13.35 -6.91 -12.08
C THR A 502 14.41 -6.68 -11.01
N PRO A 503 14.89 -5.43 -10.85
CA PRO A 503 15.85 -5.10 -9.82
C PRO A 503 15.18 -5.07 -8.44
N THR A 504 15.89 -5.62 -7.47
CA THR A 504 15.58 -5.55 -6.04
C THR A 504 16.57 -4.61 -5.35
N TRP A 505 16.46 -4.44 -4.03
CA TRP A 505 17.41 -3.60 -3.31
C TRP A 505 18.81 -4.20 -3.19
N SER A 506 18.94 -5.52 -3.35
CA SER A 506 20.24 -6.20 -3.39
C SER A 506 20.32 -7.04 -4.65
N ALA A 507 21.24 -6.71 -5.55
CA ALA A 507 21.36 -7.33 -6.88
C ALA A 507 21.44 -8.87 -6.87
N GLU A 508 21.80 -9.48 -5.74
CA GLU A 508 21.80 -10.94 -5.57
C GLU A 508 20.39 -11.56 -5.57
N ASN A 509 19.35 -10.76 -5.31
CA ASN A 509 17.94 -11.15 -5.28
C ASN A 509 17.18 -10.73 -6.55
N ASP A 510 17.87 -10.10 -7.51
CA ASP A 510 17.28 -9.76 -8.80
C ASP A 510 16.79 -11.03 -9.51
N PHE A 511 15.65 -10.93 -10.17
CA PHE A 511 14.99 -12.08 -10.77
C PHE A 511 14.37 -11.73 -12.12
N THR A 512 14.11 -12.75 -12.93
CA THR A 512 13.42 -12.59 -14.21
C THR A 512 11.91 -12.53 -14.01
N ASP A 513 11.32 -11.42 -14.46
CA ASP A 513 9.89 -11.27 -14.64
C ASP A 513 9.49 -11.51 -16.10
N SER A 514 8.21 -11.83 -16.29
CA SER A 514 7.63 -11.96 -17.62
C SER A 514 6.22 -11.40 -17.66
N LEU A 515 5.88 -10.81 -18.80
CA LEU A 515 4.53 -10.42 -19.16
C LEU A 515 4.14 -11.20 -20.41
N GLU A 516 3.03 -11.92 -20.37
CA GLU A 516 2.52 -12.68 -21.51
C GLU A 516 1.00 -12.55 -21.61
N THR A 517 0.53 -11.98 -22.71
CA THR A 517 -0.91 -11.75 -22.94
C THR A 517 -1.32 -12.30 -24.29
N THR A 518 -2.61 -12.61 -24.44
CA THR A 518 -3.15 -13.11 -25.71
C THR A 518 -4.41 -12.39 -26.14
N MET A 519 -4.57 -12.25 -27.44
CA MET A 519 -5.75 -11.77 -28.14
C MET A 519 -6.21 -12.83 -29.16
N VAL A 520 -7.51 -12.94 -29.40
CA VAL A 520 -8.07 -13.70 -30.52
C VAL A 520 -8.77 -12.71 -31.47
N THR A 521 -8.35 -12.70 -32.74
CA THR A 521 -8.90 -11.79 -33.73
C THR A 521 -10.31 -12.21 -34.17
N SER A 522 -11.27 -11.28 -34.12
CA SER A 522 -12.63 -11.54 -34.63
C SER A 522 -12.76 -11.20 -36.12
N GLY A 523 -11.98 -10.24 -36.62
CA GLY A 523 -11.98 -9.77 -38.01
C GLY A 523 -10.63 -9.88 -38.71
N ARG A 524 -10.50 -9.22 -39.87
CA ARG A 524 -9.24 -9.14 -40.64
C ARG A 524 -8.27 -8.07 -40.16
N THR A 525 -8.70 -7.25 -39.20
CA THR A 525 -7.93 -6.18 -38.57
C THR A 525 -8.07 -6.30 -37.08
N PHE A 526 -7.04 -5.87 -36.35
CA PHE A 526 -7.06 -5.80 -34.90
C PHE A 526 -6.45 -4.48 -34.43
N ALA A 527 -6.86 -4.07 -33.23
CA ALA A 527 -6.22 -3.06 -32.41
C ALA A 527 -6.15 -3.64 -30.99
N TRP A 528 -4.98 -3.60 -30.40
CA TRP A 528 -4.68 -4.16 -29.09
C TRP A 528 -4.08 -3.05 -28.24
N ASP A 529 -4.79 -2.69 -27.19
CA ASP A 529 -4.32 -1.77 -26.16
C ASP A 529 -3.31 -2.52 -25.27
N VAL A 530 -2.09 -2.00 -25.18
CA VAL A 530 -0.96 -2.68 -24.53
C VAL A 530 -0.19 -1.74 -23.62
N ASN A 531 0.45 -2.32 -22.62
CA ASN A 531 1.52 -1.74 -21.85
C ASN A 531 2.70 -1.35 -22.75
N GLN A 532 3.36 -0.26 -22.41
CA GLN A 532 4.54 0.21 -23.14
C GLN A 532 5.70 -0.80 -23.10
N SER A 533 6.54 -0.74 -24.12
CA SER A 533 7.77 -1.53 -24.21
C SER A 533 8.77 -1.12 -23.12
N THR A 534 9.05 0.18 -23.00
CA THR A 534 10.05 0.70 -22.07
C THR A 534 9.45 0.89 -20.68
N ARG A 535 9.88 0.09 -19.70
CA ARG A 535 9.40 0.14 -18.31
C ARG A 535 10.06 1.28 -17.53
N PRO A 536 9.41 1.84 -16.51
CA PRO A 536 9.98 2.92 -15.68
C PRO A 536 11.39 2.60 -15.15
N ALA A 537 11.59 1.39 -14.63
CA ALA A 537 12.88 0.95 -14.06
C ALA A 537 14.08 0.99 -15.03
N VAL A 538 13.82 1.01 -16.35
CA VAL A 538 14.87 0.97 -17.38
C VAL A 538 14.84 2.18 -18.32
N GLN A 539 13.95 3.14 -18.05
CA GLN A 539 13.97 4.42 -18.74
C GLN A 539 15.25 5.18 -18.35
N SER A 540 15.79 5.92 -19.31
CA SER A 540 16.90 6.83 -19.02
C SER A 540 16.42 7.86 -18.02
N ARG A 541 17.10 7.92 -16.88
CA ARG A 541 16.95 9.01 -15.92
C ARG A 541 18.16 9.91 -16.04
N LEU A 542 17.89 11.21 -16.10
CA LEU A 542 18.91 12.21 -15.93
C LEU A 542 19.23 12.27 -14.44
N VAL A 543 20.37 11.73 -14.05
CA VAL A 543 20.89 11.91 -12.70
C VAL A 543 21.80 13.12 -12.76
N LYS A 544 21.34 14.22 -12.18
CA LYS A 544 22.19 15.37 -11.95
C LYS A 544 22.95 15.14 -10.66
N LEU A 545 24.24 14.86 -10.79
CA LEU A 545 25.14 14.82 -9.65
C LEU A 545 25.63 16.25 -9.43
N LEU A 546 25.29 16.83 -8.28
CA LEU A 546 25.83 18.13 -7.86
C LEU A 546 27.37 18.07 -7.93
N GLU A 547 28.00 19.04 -8.59
CA GLU A 547 29.45 19.21 -8.42
C GLU A 547 29.77 19.56 -6.95
N GLU A 548 30.96 19.20 -6.49
CA GLU A 548 31.32 19.31 -5.06
C GLU A 548 31.24 20.74 -4.52
N GLU A 549 31.41 21.76 -5.36
CA GLU A 549 31.45 23.18 -4.97
C GLU A 549 30.41 24.01 -5.74
N PRO A 550 29.68 24.93 -5.08
CA PRO A 550 28.72 25.81 -5.74
C PRO A 550 29.43 26.89 -6.57
N THR A 551 28.84 27.25 -7.72
CA THR A 551 29.32 28.35 -8.56
C THR A 551 29.00 29.71 -7.93
N ARG A 552 27.88 29.79 -7.21
CA ARG A 552 27.47 30.95 -6.43
C ARG A 552 26.68 30.48 -5.21
N SER A 553 26.90 31.13 -4.07
CA SER A 553 26.09 30.90 -2.87
C SER A 553 25.73 32.23 -2.22
N GLU A 554 24.51 32.34 -1.72
CA GLU A 554 23.99 33.49 -0.98
C GLU A 554 23.33 33.01 0.31
N THR A 555 23.79 33.55 1.44
CA THR A 555 23.30 33.17 2.76
C THR A 555 22.51 34.30 3.38
N PHE A 556 21.31 33.99 3.82
CA PHE A 556 20.41 34.85 4.57
C PHE A 556 20.33 34.35 6.02
N THR A 557 20.23 35.27 6.96
CA THR A 557 19.91 34.94 8.35
C THR A 557 18.72 35.77 8.78
N GLY A 558 17.84 35.20 9.58
CA GLY A 558 16.60 35.87 9.94
C GLY A 558 15.90 35.27 11.13
N THR A 559 14.77 35.88 11.48
CA THR A 559 13.85 35.35 12.47
C THR A 559 12.43 35.29 11.93
N ALA A 560 11.77 34.13 11.99
CA ALA A 560 10.36 33.99 11.63
C ALA A 560 9.53 33.79 12.90
N ALA A 561 8.51 34.62 13.15
CA ALA A 561 7.65 34.47 14.32
C ALA A 561 6.75 33.22 14.17
N PRO A 562 6.32 32.57 15.25
CA PRO A 562 5.43 31.40 15.17
C PRO A 562 4.21 31.67 14.29
N THR A 563 3.84 30.72 13.43
CA THR A 563 2.71 30.81 12.48
C THR A 563 2.82 31.96 11.46
N SER A 564 4.04 32.45 11.23
CA SER A 564 4.33 33.48 10.23
C SER A 564 5.40 33.02 9.26
N SER A 565 5.54 33.72 8.16
CA SER A 565 6.59 33.45 7.17
C SER A 565 7.47 34.68 6.94
N VAL A 566 8.70 34.44 6.51
CA VAL A 566 9.65 35.48 6.10
C VAL A 566 10.18 35.15 4.72
N ASP A 567 10.09 36.12 3.83
CA ASP A 567 10.49 35.99 2.43
C ASP A 567 11.87 36.61 2.21
N HIS A 568 12.75 35.87 1.55
CA HIS A 568 13.99 36.38 0.97
C HIS A 568 13.90 36.32 -0.54
N GLU A 569 14.48 37.29 -1.24
CA GLU A 569 14.52 37.27 -2.70
C GLU A 569 15.91 36.87 -3.20
N LEU A 570 15.94 35.90 -4.10
CA LEU A 570 17.13 35.50 -4.84
C LEU A 570 16.92 35.79 -6.32
N VAL A 571 17.87 36.46 -6.96
CA VAL A 571 17.86 36.65 -8.42
C VAL A 571 18.77 35.61 -9.07
N VAL A 572 18.18 34.78 -9.92
CA VAL A 572 18.88 33.81 -10.77
C VAL A 572 19.07 34.41 -12.15
N THR A 573 20.31 34.41 -12.67
CA THR A 573 20.67 35.02 -13.96
C THR A 573 20.87 33.97 -15.06
N GLU A 574 20.99 34.42 -16.31
CA GLU A 574 21.29 33.52 -17.45
C GLU A 574 22.66 32.82 -17.35
N SER A 575 23.58 33.31 -16.51
CA SER A 575 24.88 32.68 -16.26
C SER A 575 24.89 31.69 -15.10
N ASP A 576 23.83 31.62 -14.31
CA ASP A 576 23.66 30.69 -13.18
C ASP A 576 22.81 29.51 -13.66
N GLN A 577 23.40 28.34 -14.00
CA GLN A 577 22.64 27.29 -14.68
C GLN A 577 23.09 25.89 -14.26
N GLU A 578 22.27 25.21 -13.44
CA GLU A 578 21.82 23.81 -13.65
C GLU A 578 21.01 23.30 -12.46
N ILE A 579 21.39 23.67 -11.23
CA ILE A 579 20.66 23.39 -10.01
C ILE A 579 20.70 24.60 -9.07
N LEU A 580 19.53 25.00 -8.55
CA LEU A 580 19.42 25.85 -7.36
C LEU A 580 19.07 24.94 -6.17
N GLN A 581 19.99 24.83 -5.21
CA GLN A 581 19.74 24.20 -3.93
C GLN A 581 19.54 25.27 -2.87
N VAL A 582 18.48 25.16 -2.08
CA VAL A 582 18.17 26.06 -1.00
C VAL A 582 18.16 25.25 0.28
N ASP A 583 19.17 25.47 1.12
CA ASP A 583 19.35 24.82 2.41
C ASP A 583 18.85 25.75 3.52
N LEU A 584 17.92 25.29 4.35
CA LEU A 584 17.48 26.00 5.54
C LEU A 584 18.02 25.28 6.77
N ASP A 585 18.79 26.02 7.57
CA ASP A 585 19.38 25.58 8.82
C ASP A 585 18.94 26.48 9.98
N TRP A 586 18.86 25.93 11.18
CA TRP A 586 18.45 26.59 12.41
C TRP A 586 18.92 25.77 13.63
N PRO A 587 18.98 26.33 14.84
CA PRO A 587 19.25 25.54 16.03
C PRO A 587 18.13 24.51 16.26
N THR A 588 18.45 23.22 16.28
CA THR A 588 17.47 22.16 16.62
C THR A 588 17.22 22.10 18.13
N PRO A 589 16.05 21.61 18.61
CA PRO A 589 14.88 21.13 17.87
C PRO A 589 13.88 22.26 17.60
N ASP A 590 13.50 22.45 16.34
CA ASP A 590 12.56 23.49 15.90
C ASP A 590 12.05 23.13 14.51
N ASP A 591 10.93 23.73 14.07
CA ASP A 591 10.28 23.39 12.81
C ASP A 591 10.06 24.62 11.93
N LEU A 592 10.84 24.69 10.85
CA LEU A 592 10.75 25.74 9.86
C LEU A 592 10.63 25.08 8.49
N ASP A 593 9.54 25.34 7.79
CA ASP A 593 9.40 24.88 6.41
C ASP A 593 10.07 25.86 5.46
N LEU A 594 10.46 25.33 4.31
CA LEU A 594 10.98 26.06 3.18
C LEU A 594 9.99 25.95 2.03
N GLU A 595 9.50 27.08 1.56
CA GLU A 595 8.78 27.19 0.31
C GLU A 595 9.61 28.04 -0.66
N VAL A 596 9.75 27.59 -1.90
CA VAL A 596 10.47 28.30 -2.95
C VAL A 596 9.48 28.65 -4.06
N TYR A 597 9.28 29.94 -4.28
CA TYR A 597 8.39 30.45 -5.31
C TYR A 597 9.17 31.12 -6.43
N ARG A 598 8.67 30.99 -7.64
CA ARG A 598 8.98 31.90 -8.74
C ARG A 598 8.07 33.13 -8.66
N LYS A 599 8.65 34.32 -8.73
CA LYS A 599 7.91 35.58 -8.78
C LYS A 599 7.62 35.96 -10.23
N GLU A 600 6.35 36.00 -10.59
CA GLU A 600 5.90 36.36 -11.94
C GLU A 600 5.94 37.87 -12.17
N ALA A 601 5.86 38.29 -13.43
CA ALA A 601 5.95 39.70 -13.82
C ALA A 601 4.81 40.57 -13.24
N ASP A 602 3.66 39.96 -12.92
CA ASP A 602 2.52 40.63 -12.27
C ASP A 602 2.62 40.63 -10.73
N GLY A 603 3.67 40.04 -10.17
CA GLY A 603 3.92 39.94 -8.73
C GLY A 603 3.27 38.73 -8.06
N SER A 604 2.55 37.88 -8.80
CA SER A 604 2.08 36.61 -8.26
C SER A 604 3.24 35.63 -8.02
N LEU A 605 3.00 34.66 -7.14
CA LEU A 605 3.98 33.64 -6.73
C LEU A 605 3.51 32.27 -7.21
N THR A 606 4.36 31.59 -7.97
CA THR A 606 4.17 30.18 -8.39
C THR A 606 5.13 29.32 -7.59
N GLU A 607 4.64 28.38 -6.79
CA GLU A 607 5.52 27.47 -6.05
C GLU A 607 6.27 26.56 -7.02
N VAL A 608 7.60 26.47 -6.87
CA VAL A 608 8.50 25.72 -7.78
C VAL A 608 9.40 24.74 -7.06
N GLY A 609 9.34 24.72 -5.73
CA GLY A 609 10.08 23.80 -4.89
C GLY A 609 9.75 24.10 -3.44
N GLY A 610 10.00 23.16 -2.58
CA GLY A 610 9.73 23.31 -1.17
C GLY A 610 10.18 22.07 -0.44
N SER A 611 10.29 22.20 0.86
CA SER A 611 10.68 21.16 1.77
C SER A 611 10.06 21.55 3.10
N GLY A 612 9.11 20.74 3.55
CA GLY A 612 8.67 20.69 4.94
C GLY A 612 9.09 19.32 5.42
N ASN A 613 10.34 19.22 5.87
CA ASN A 613 10.91 18.05 6.48
C ASN A 613 10.64 18.13 7.98
N PHE A 614 10.60 16.94 8.53
CA PHE A 614 10.25 16.67 9.89
C PHE A 614 10.98 17.63 10.87
N VAL A 615 10.28 18.15 11.89
CA VAL A 615 10.81 18.98 13.00
C VAL A 615 12.28 18.67 13.41
N GLY A 616 13.20 19.59 13.08
CA GLY A 616 14.61 19.51 13.44
C GLY A 616 15.50 18.82 12.40
N GLU A 617 14.92 18.29 11.33
CA GLU A 617 15.62 18.10 10.07
C GLU A 617 15.86 19.45 9.40
N LYS A 618 16.81 19.50 8.47
CA LYS A 618 17.10 20.71 7.71
C LYS A 618 16.26 20.70 6.46
N GLU A 619 15.77 21.85 6.04
CA GLU A 619 15.08 21.90 4.77
C GLU A 619 16.07 22.00 3.62
N ARG A 620 15.76 21.26 2.56
CA ARG A 620 16.44 21.39 1.30
C ARG A 620 15.45 21.33 0.16
N ALA A 621 15.30 22.45 -0.54
CA ALA A 621 14.62 22.47 -1.82
C ALA A 621 15.66 22.46 -2.94
N THR A 622 15.49 21.57 -3.91
CA THR A 622 16.33 21.50 -5.10
C THR A 622 15.50 21.79 -6.35
N ILE A 623 15.82 22.90 -7.03
CA ILE A 623 15.15 23.33 -8.24
C ILE A 623 16.09 23.01 -9.40
N ASN A 624 15.70 22.00 -10.19
CA ASN A 624 16.43 21.60 -11.38
C ASN A 624 16.17 22.59 -12.52
N ALA A 625 17.24 23.05 -13.17
CA ALA A 625 17.21 24.02 -14.27
C ALA A 625 16.38 25.28 -13.97
N PRO A 626 16.72 26.06 -12.92
CA PRO A 626 15.96 27.25 -12.55
C PRO A 626 15.98 28.27 -13.70
N THR A 627 14.80 28.69 -14.17
CA THR A 627 14.72 29.75 -15.20
C THR A 627 15.20 31.09 -14.65
N PRO A 628 15.85 31.95 -15.45
CA PRO A 628 16.25 33.28 -15.01
C PRO A 628 15.06 34.10 -14.50
N GLY A 629 15.24 34.79 -13.37
CA GLY A 629 14.17 35.53 -12.72
C GLY A 629 14.37 35.66 -11.20
N THR A 630 13.38 36.23 -10.55
CA THR A 630 13.35 36.38 -9.08
C THR A 630 12.65 35.19 -8.45
N TYR A 631 13.31 34.58 -7.48
CA TYR A 631 12.76 33.54 -6.62
C TYR A 631 12.53 34.13 -5.24
N VAL A 632 11.40 33.77 -4.64
CA VAL A 632 11.08 34.06 -3.25
C VAL A 632 11.32 32.80 -2.44
N LEU A 633 12.30 32.86 -1.55
CA LEU A 633 12.64 31.81 -0.61
C LEU A 633 11.94 32.13 0.70
N ARG A 634 10.82 31.46 0.95
CA ARG A 634 9.97 31.68 2.09
C ARG A 634 10.32 30.67 3.18
N VAL A 635 10.71 31.20 4.33
CA VAL A 635 10.84 30.43 5.56
C VAL A 635 9.52 30.54 6.30
N VAL A 636 8.80 29.43 6.44
CA VAL A 636 7.54 29.37 7.20
C VAL A 636 7.88 28.83 8.58
N ASN A 637 7.59 29.61 9.62
CA ASN A 637 7.66 29.07 10.98
C ASN A 637 6.35 28.34 11.27
N PHE A 638 6.39 27.03 11.06
CA PHE A 638 5.30 26.13 11.39
C PHE A 638 5.17 25.97 12.91
N ALA A 639 6.28 25.64 13.60
CA ALA A 639 6.27 25.41 15.04
C ALA A 639 7.61 25.69 15.78
N SER A 640 8.50 26.54 15.24
CA SER A 640 9.75 26.95 15.90
C SER A 640 9.53 27.91 17.08
N VAL A 641 10.09 27.55 18.25
CA VAL A 641 10.15 28.39 19.46
C VAL A 641 11.45 29.18 19.57
N SER A 642 12.48 28.81 18.81
CA SER A 642 13.73 29.56 18.61
C SER A 642 13.80 30.09 17.16
N PRO A 643 13.25 31.28 16.88
CA PRO A 643 12.85 31.68 15.54
C PRO A 643 14.01 31.94 14.56
N THR A 644 15.27 31.75 14.96
CA THR A 644 16.46 32.08 14.16
C THR A 644 16.81 31.00 13.15
N TYR A 645 17.11 31.40 11.93
CA TYR A 645 17.58 30.50 10.87
C TYR A 645 18.72 31.09 10.05
N THR A 646 19.38 30.20 9.32
CA THR A 646 20.34 30.45 8.25
C THR A 646 19.81 29.75 7.00
N LEU A 647 19.45 30.52 5.98
CA LEU A 647 19.00 30.03 4.70
C LEU A 647 20.14 30.24 3.70
N THR A 648 20.63 29.19 3.05
CA THR A 648 21.70 29.25 2.06
C THR A 648 21.14 28.82 0.71
N ALA A 649 21.09 29.75 -0.23
CA ALA A 649 20.77 29.46 -1.62
C ALA A 649 22.07 29.30 -2.41
N SER A 650 22.35 28.09 -2.85
CA SER A 650 23.54 27.71 -3.60
C SER A 650 23.15 27.28 -5.01
N LEU A 651 23.80 27.88 -5.99
CA LEU A 651 23.72 27.53 -7.40
C LEU A 651 24.92 26.64 -7.71
N TYR A 652 24.64 25.51 -8.33
CA TYR A 652 25.64 24.50 -8.69
C TYR A 652 25.64 24.27 -10.19
N ASP A 653 26.82 24.01 -10.72
CA ASP A 653 26.95 23.22 -11.94
C ASP A 653 26.63 21.76 -11.56
N ALA A 654 26.02 21.00 -12.47
CA ALA A 654 25.83 19.58 -12.26
C ALA A 654 26.61 18.79 -13.32
N THR A 655 27.06 17.61 -12.92
CA THR A 655 27.44 16.60 -13.91
C THR A 655 26.18 15.80 -14.23
N GLU A 656 25.72 15.97 -15.45
CA GLU A 656 24.60 15.19 -15.97
C GLU A 656 25.08 13.78 -16.34
N GLN A 657 24.69 12.80 -15.54
CA GLN A 657 24.79 11.40 -15.90
C GLN A 657 23.43 10.90 -16.32
N THR A 658 23.25 10.67 -17.62
CA THR A 658 22.07 9.95 -18.11
C THR A 658 22.31 8.45 -17.97
N THR A 659 21.44 7.74 -17.24
CA THR A 659 21.46 6.28 -17.30
C THR A 659 21.09 5.83 -18.72
N ALA A 660 21.79 4.83 -19.24
CA ALA A 660 21.50 4.34 -20.59
C ALA A 660 20.07 3.74 -20.62
N PRO A 661 19.18 4.20 -21.51
CA PRO A 661 17.85 3.62 -21.61
C PRO A 661 17.95 2.20 -22.20
N LEU A 662 17.20 1.26 -21.64
CA LEU A 662 17.00 -0.05 -22.24
C LEU A 662 15.61 -0.13 -22.87
N VAL A 663 15.57 -0.23 -24.19
CA VAL A 663 14.32 -0.50 -24.91
C VAL A 663 14.07 -2.00 -24.92
N GLU A 664 13.05 -2.43 -24.19
CA GLU A 664 12.66 -3.85 -24.13
C GLU A 664 11.51 -4.11 -25.10
N ALA A 665 11.86 -4.62 -26.29
CA ALA A 665 10.86 -4.94 -27.31
C ALA A 665 9.93 -6.07 -26.87
N TRP A 666 8.65 -5.94 -27.17
CA TRP A 666 7.71 -7.04 -27.12
C TRP A 666 7.99 -8.04 -28.24
N THR A 667 7.77 -9.32 -27.96
CA THR A 667 7.69 -10.37 -28.99
C THR A 667 6.23 -10.65 -29.31
N LEU A 668 5.79 -10.28 -30.51
CA LEU A 668 4.45 -10.58 -31.02
C LEU A 668 4.48 -11.82 -31.90
N THR A 669 3.67 -12.83 -31.59
CA THR A 669 3.44 -13.99 -32.46
C THR A 669 2.02 -13.99 -33.01
N CYS A 670 1.85 -14.57 -34.20
CA CYS A 670 0.57 -14.86 -34.82
C CYS A 670 0.44 -16.37 -35.03
N GLU A 671 -0.60 -16.97 -34.46
CA GLU A 671 -0.69 -18.42 -34.26
C GLU A 671 -2.01 -19.00 -34.74
N LYS A 672 -1.94 -20.23 -35.24
CA LYS A 672 -3.08 -21.07 -35.64
C LYS A 672 -3.00 -22.39 -34.89
N GLU A 673 -4.00 -22.69 -34.06
CA GLU A 673 -4.07 -23.96 -33.32
C GLU A 673 -2.79 -24.27 -32.50
N GLY A 674 -2.17 -23.22 -31.94
CA GLY A 674 -0.90 -23.31 -31.18
C GLY A 674 0.37 -23.33 -32.02
N GLN A 675 0.29 -23.39 -33.35
CA GLN A 675 1.44 -23.28 -34.23
C GLN A 675 1.75 -21.81 -34.53
N VAL A 676 2.97 -21.37 -34.23
CA VAL A 676 3.48 -20.03 -34.59
C VAL A 676 3.70 -19.94 -36.11
N LEU A 677 2.98 -19.04 -36.77
CA LEU A 677 3.09 -18.80 -38.20
C LEU A 677 4.04 -17.63 -38.52
N GLN A 678 4.11 -16.64 -37.63
CA GLN A 678 4.99 -15.48 -37.75
C GLN A 678 5.31 -14.91 -36.36
N THR A 679 6.53 -14.40 -36.20
CA THR A 679 7.00 -13.65 -35.02
C THR A 679 7.53 -12.29 -35.48
N VAL A 680 7.21 -11.22 -34.74
CA VAL A 680 7.64 -9.85 -35.02
C VAL A 680 8.02 -9.16 -33.70
N PRO A 681 9.20 -8.52 -33.59
CA PRO A 681 9.50 -7.65 -32.47
C PRO A 681 8.72 -6.33 -32.59
N VAL A 682 8.20 -5.82 -31.48
CA VAL A 682 7.42 -4.58 -31.43
C VAL A 682 7.93 -3.68 -30.31
N VAL A 683 8.31 -2.46 -30.67
CA VAL A 683 8.59 -1.39 -29.71
C VAL A 683 7.46 -0.37 -29.82
N VAL A 684 6.84 -0.04 -28.70
CA VAL A 684 5.75 0.94 -28.63
C VAL A 684 5.75 1.62 -27.26
N ASP A 685 5.69 2.96 -27.25
CA ASP A 685 5.70 3.74 -26.00
C ASP A 685 4.31 4.27 -25.64
N ARG A 686 4.17 4.82 -24.42
CA ARG A 686 2.91 5.40 -23.92
C ARG A 686 2.34 6.41 -24.92
N GLY A 687 1.04 6.32 -25.21
CA GLY A 687 0.36 7.19 -26.17
C GLY A 687 0.63 6.90 -27.64
N GLN A 688 1.58 6.00 -27.97
CA GLN A 688 1.88 5.66 -29.36
C GLN A 688 0.93 4.60 -29.91
N GLN A 689 0.66 4.70 -31.21
CA GLN A 689 0.00 3.66 -31.99
C GLN A 689 0.94 3.15 -33.08
N VAL A 690 1.27 1.86 -33.01
CA VAL A 690 2.15 1.19 -33.97
C VAL A 690 1.35 0.20 -34.82
N ARG A 691 1.66 0.18 -36.13
CA ARG A 691 1.09 -0.78 -37.07
C ARG A 691 2.10 -1.87 -37.40
N VAL A 692 1.77 -3.12 -37.10
CA VAL A 692 2.63 -4.29 -37.37
C VAL A 692 2.25 -4.99 -38.68
N ASP A 693 3.25 -5.58 -39.34
CA ASP A 693 3.07 -6.36 -40.57
C ASP A 693 3.03 -7.86 -40.28
N LEU A 694 1.84 -8.47 -40.35
CA LEU A 694 1.61 -9.91 -40.20
C LEU A 694 1.24 -10.62 -41.52
N LYS A 695 1.78 -10.16 -42.65
CA LYS A 695 1.53 -10.77 -43.98
C LYS A 695 1.90 -12.24 -44.06
N GLU A 696 2.99 -12.65 -43.41
CA GLU A 696 3.45 -14.04 -43.46
C GLU A 696 2.48 -14.97 -42.73
N CYS A 697 1.92 -14.52 -41.60
CA CYS A 697 0.84 -15.23 -40.93
C CYS A 697 -0.35 -15.43 -41.87
N SER A 698 -0.78 -14.37 -42.57
CA SER A 698 -1.89 -14.44 -43.53
C SER A 698 -1.60 -15.37 -44.72
N ARG A 699 -0.36 -15.41 -45.20
CA ARG A 699 0.07 -16.29 -46.30
C ARG A 699 0.03 -17.76 -45.88
N ARG A 700 0.54 -18.07 -44.68
CA ARG A 700 0.57 -19.44 -44.12
C ARG A 700 -0.77 -19.90 -43.54
N TRP A 701 -1.71 -18.99 -43.31
CA TRP A 701 -3.01 -19.34 -42.74
C TRP A 701 -3.88 -20.22 -43.66
N ASN A 702 -3.77 -19.96 -44.97
CA ASN A 702 -4.59 -20.58 -46.02
C ASN A 702 -3.86 -21.65 -46.85
N GLY A 703 -2.55 -21.79 -46.67
CA GLY A 703 -1.74 -22.83 -47.30
C GLY A 703 -1.49 -23.95 -46.31
#